data_AF-A0A8C2K019-F1
#
_entry.id   AF-A0A8C2K019-F1
#
_cell.length_a   1.000
_cell.length_b   1.000
_cell.length_c   1.000
_cell.angle_alpha   90.00
_cell.angle_beta   90.00
_cell.angle_gamma   90.00
#
_symmetry.space_group_name_H-M   'P 1'
#
loop_
_entity.id
_entity.type
_entity.pdbx_description
1 polymer ?
#
loop_
_entity_poly.entity_id
_entity_poly.type
_entity_poly.pdbx_seq_one_letter_code
_entity_poly.pdbx_strand_id
1 'polypeptide(L)'
;AVTLLRSPRRRTRRWFGQNPKSVIAIRREDVNVWERRAPLAPRHVREITAAGHKVLVQPSNRRAIHDRYYEKAGAVIQEDISEASLIVGVKRPPEEKVYPHKTYAFFSHTIKAQEANMGLLDDLLKKEVRLIDYEKMVDPNGYRIVAFGQWAGVAGMINILHGLGLRFLALGHHTPFMHIGMAHNYRNVSQAIQAVRDCGYEISLGLMPKSIGPLTFVFTGTGNVSKGAQDIFNELPCEYVEPHELKEVSESGDMTKVYGTVISRHHHLIRKSDGLYDPLEYENHPELYTSHFRETVAPYTTCLINGIYWDPHTPRLLRRLDAQRLIRPVIPASSSPDHGCPALPHKFLAICDISADTGGSIEFMTECTTIEKPFCMYDANQHIDHDSVEGNGILMCSIDNLPAQLPIEATEYFGDRLFPYIWEMLPSDATRPLEEEDFSPQVRDVSVLRGESEQILKKGGMKRVLLLGAGYVSGPVIEYLTRDAGTQVTVASNLLNQAEDMAAKYPNTIAMMLDITRQESHLESLIKDHDIVISMLPYAFHPQVAKHCIKMKVNMVTASYLSPAMKELQKSAEDAGITIVNEMGLDPGIDHMLAMECIDQAKADGCTVETYSSFCGGLPAPECSDNPLRYKFSWSPYGVLLNTISPAIYLKDNQVISVPPGGALLDVTEPMDFMPGFNLEAFPNRDSTKYAEPYGIESARTLIRGTLLCNQIPKIFFNIFIRLGMLSEEPVPHADTILAAVAKHLEAKLSFAKGERDMIVMRNDVGIRHPTGELETKHISLVVYGDPDGYSAMAKTVGYPAAIAARMVLNDELTTKGLVVPMTKNIYSPLLKRLQEEGLQCITKSTISE
;
A
#
# COMPACT_ATOMS: atom_id res chain seq x y z
N ALA A 1 46.57 47.37 -56.08
CA ALA A 1 47.78 46.59 -55.79
C ALA A 1 47.68 46.04 -54.37
N VAL A 2 48.16 44.80 -54.18
CA VAL A 2 48.43 44.12 -52.89
C VAL A 2 47.22 43.56 -52.15
N THR A 3 47.11 42.31 -51.69
CA THR A 3 47.71 40.99 -51.99
C THR A 3 46.77 39.98 -51.31
N LEU A 4 46.32 38.96 -52.05
CA LEU A 4 45.59 37.80 -51.52
C LEU A 4 46.56 36.91 -50.72
N LEU A 5 46.50 36.97 -49.39
CA LEU A 5 47.13 35.97 -48.52
C LEU A 5 46.11 34.89 -48.15
N ARG A 6 46.26 33.74 -48.81
CA ARG A 6 45.61 32.47 -48.47
C ARG A 6 46.00 32.07 -47.05
N SER A 7 45.01 31.93 -46.16
CA SER A 7 45.13 31.15 -44.93
C SER A 7 44.59 29.73 -45.18
N PRO A 8 45.10 28.70 -44.49
CA PRO A 8 45.16 27.34 -45.01
C PRO A 8 43.81 26.63 -44.90
N ARG A 9 43.48 25.86 -45.96
CA ARG A 9 42.45 24.81 -45.91
C ARG A 9 42.72 23.93 -44.68
N ARG A 10 41.93 24.08 -43.61
CA ARG A 10 41.84 23.08 -42.55
C ARG A 10 41.28 21.81 -43.21
N ARG A 11 42.19 20.90 -43.56
CA ARG A 11 41.87 19.51 -43.85
C ARG A 11 41.05 18.99 -42.67
N THR A 12 39.77 18.74 -42.91
CA THR A 12 38.98 17.81 -42.11
C THR A 12 39.70 16.47 -42.16
N ARG A 13 40.56 16.20 -41.18
CA ARG A 13 41.01 14.84 -40.87
C ARG A 13 39.78 14.11 -40.37
N ARG A 14 39.03 13.50 -41.29
CA ARG A 14 38.21 12.34 -40.97
C ARG A 14 39.19 11.31 -40.40
N TRP A 15 39.11 11.07 -39.09
CA TRP A 15 39.74 9.95 -38.44
C TRP A 15 39.03 8.68 -38.91
N PHE A 16 39.40 8.17 -40.09
CA PHE A 16 39.14 6.80 -40.47
C PHE A 16 40.35 5.98 -40.01
N GLY A 17 40.18 5.12 -39.01
CA GLY A 17 41.15 4.05 -38.73
C GLY A 17 41.67 3.88 -37.30
N GLN A 18 41.04 4.42 -36.25
CA GLN A 18 41.30 3.97 -34.88
C GLN A 18 40.03 3.39 -34.28
N ASN A 19 40.12 2.18 -33.71
CA ASN A 19 39.05 1.62 -32.90
C ASN A 19 38.75 2.59 -31.75
N PRO A 20 37.48 2.91 -31.48
CA PRO A 20 37.13 3.80 -30.38
C PRO A 20 37.60 3.21 -29.05
N LYS A 21 38.04 4.07 -28.12
CA LYS A 21 38.51 3.63 -26.79
C LYS A 21 37.41 2.90 -26.01
N SER A 22 36.19 3.42 -26.08
CA SER A 22 34.96 2.76 -25.62
C SER A 22 33.74 3.34 -26.34
N VAL A 23 32.58 2.69 -26.19
CA VAL A 23 31.33 3.07 -26.85
C VAL A 23 30.23 3.25 -25.80
N ILE A 24 29.66 4.45 -25.74
CA ILE A 24 28.51 4.80 -24.88
C ILE A 24 27.29 5.07 -25.75
N ALA A 25 26.10 4.68 -25.29
CA ALA A 25 24.84 5.02 -25.93
C ALA A 25 23.92 5.85 -25.03
N ILE A 26 23.32 6.90 -25.60
CA ILE A 26 22.15 7.58 -25.05
C ILE A 26 20.91 6.93 -25.64
N ARG A 27 20.13 6.24 -24.80
CA ARG A 27 18.90 5.56 -25.23
C ARG A 27 17.76 6.56 -25.50
N ARG A 28 16.76 6.13 -26.27
CA ARG A 28 15.54 6.91 -26.52
C ARG A 28 14.63 6.95 -25.30
N GLU A 29 13.92 8.06 -25.16
CA GLU A 29 12.94 8.34 -24.11
C GLU A 29 11.57 7.76 -24.51
N ASP A 30 11.20 6.62 -23.94
CA ASP A 30 9.98 5.88 -24.31
C ASP A 30 9.06 5.49 -23.13
N VAL A 31 9.37 5.91 -21.89
CA VAL A 31 8.61 5.53 -20.68
C VAL A 31 7.19 6.12 -20.62
N ASN A 32 7.02 7.39 -20.97
CA ASN A 32 5.72 8.07 -21.05
C ASN A 32 5.83 9.27 -21.99
N VAL A 33 4.70 9.90 -22.30
CA VAL A 33 4.62 11.00 -23.27
C VAL A 33 5.35 12.27 -22.84
N TRP A 34 5.49 12.49 -21.52
CA TRP A 34 6.10 13.69 -20.95
C TRP A 34 7.61 13.56 -20.74
N GLU A 35 8.15 12.36 -20.71
CA GLU A 35 9.59 12.14 -20.59
C GLU A 35 10.29 12.50 -21.90
N ARG A 36 10.89 13.69 -21.92
CA ARG A 36 11.61 14.27 -23.06
C ARG A 36 13.06 14.63 -22.70
N ARG A 37 13.49 14.31 -21.48
CA ARG A 37 14.84 14.58 -20.97
C ARG A 37 15.81 13.50 -21.42
N ALA A 38 16.99 13.91 -21.82
CA ALA A 38 18.14 13.04 -21.99
C ALA A 38 19.06 13.09 -20.74
N PRO A 39 19.83 12.02 -20.46
CA PRO A 39 20.80 12.00 -19.36
C PRO A 39 22.00 12.91 -19.60
N LEU A 40 22.33 13.21 -20.87
CA LEU A 40 23.46 14.05 -21.25
C LEU A 40 23.06 15.07 -22.33
N ALA A 41 23.37 16.34 -22.10
CA ALA A 41 23.30 17.41 -23.10
C ALA A 41 24.40 17.30 -24.19
N PRO A 42 24.22 17.93 -25.37
CA PRO A 42 25.21 17.93 -26.45
C PRO A 42 26.61 18.41 -26.08
N ARG A 43 26.75 19.29 -25.08
CA ARG A 43 28.07 19.74 -24.61
C ARG A 43 28.87 18.61 -23.94
N HIS A 44 28.23 17.81 -23.09
CA HIS A 44 28.84 16.62 -22.48
C HIS A 44 29.28 15.62 -23.56
N VAL A 45 28.41 15.41 -24.56
CA VAL A 45 28.69 14.53 -25.69
C VAL A 45 29.89 15.01 -26.50
N ARG A 46 30.05 16.33 -26.70
CA ARG A 46 31.21 16.90 -27.40
C ARG A 46 32.51 16.61 -26.67
N GLU A 47 32.51 16.64 -25.35
CA GLU A 47 33.69 16.34 -24.56
C GLU A 47 34.07 14.85 -24.63
N ILE A 48 33.08 13.95 -24.57
CA ILE A 48 33.29 12.50 -24.71
C ILE A 48 33.87 12.16 -26.10
N THR A 49 33.29 12.74 -27.16
CA THR A 49 33.77 12.49 -28.54
C THR A 49 35.14 13.11 -28.78
N ALA A 50 35.42 14.29 -28.22
CA ALA A 50 36.74 14.92 -28.28
C ALA A 50 37.83 14.10 -27.56
N ALA A 51 37.48 13.36 -26.52
CA ALA A 51 38.38 12.44 -25.82
C ALA A 51 38.66 11.12 -26.57
N GLY A 52 37.99 10.89 -27.71
CA GLY A 52 38.19 9.73 -28.58
C GLY A 52 37.26 8.54 -28.32
N HIS A 53 36.18 8.74 -27.57
CA HIS A 53 35.14 7.73 -27.35
C HIS A 53 34.02 7.88 -28.39
N LYS A 54 33.36 6.77 -28.73
CA LYS A 54 32.20 6.79 -29.63
C LYS A 54 30.94 7.00 -28.81
N VAL A 55 30.15 8.02 -29.18
CA VAL A 55 28.83 8.26 -28.58
C VAL A 55 27.76 7.90 -29.60
N LEU A 56 26.95 6.90 -29.28
CA LEU A 56 25.75 6.54 -30.02
C LEU A 56 24.56 7.26 -29.39
N VAL A 57 23.65 7.76 -30.22
CA VAL A 57 22.39 8.33 -29.74
C VAL A 57 21.27 7.66 -30.50
N GLN A 58 20.38 6.99 -29.77
CA GLN A 58 19.20 6.40 -30.36
C GLN A 58 18.24 7.52 -30.80
N PRO A 59 17.79 7.54 -32.07
CA PRO A 59 16.94 8.60 -32.59
C PRO A 59 15.64 8.73 -31.78
N SER A 60 15.21 9.96 -31.49
CA SER A 60 14.00 10.19 -30.69
C SER A 60 13.25 11.43 -31.16
N ASN A 61 12.02 11.22 -31.65
CA ASN A 61 11.11 12.33 -32.00
C ASN A 61 10.49 13.01 -30.75
N ARG A 62 10.69 12.41 -29.57
CA ARG A 62 10.15 12.92 -28.30
C ARG A 62 11.15 13.81 -27.57
N ARG A 63 12.45 13.53 -27.69
CA ARG A 63 13.54 14.26 -27.00
C ARG A 63 13.46 15.76 -27.24
N ALA A 64 13.57 16.54 -26.17
CA ALA A 64 13.50 18.00 -26.25
C ALA A 64 14.69 18.61 -27.01
N ILE A 65 15.87 18.04 -26.84
CA ILE A 65 17.07 18.42 -27.59
C ILE A 65 17.15 17.58 -28.87
N HIS A 66 16.97 18.23 -30.01
CA HIS A 66 16.94 17.58 -31.32
C HIS A 66 18.28 16.88 -31.67
N ASP A 67 18.19 15.70 -32.29
CA ASP A 67 19.32 14.84 -32.68
C ASP A 67 20.45 15.55 -33.46
N ARG A 68 20.13 16.51 -34.35
CA ARG A 68 21.11 17.38 -35.03
C ARG A 68 22.14 18.04 -34.11
N TYR A 69 21.77 18.32 -32.87
CA TYR A 69 22.68 18.94 -31.91
C TYR A 69 23.67 17.93 -31.34
N TYR A 70 23.25 16.67 -31.18
CA TYR A 70 24.11 15.54 -30.83
C TYR A 70 25.06 15.19 -31.99
N GLU A 71 24.58 15.18 -33.24
CA GLU A 71 25.44 15.01 -34.42
C GLU A 71 26.52 16.08 -34.50
N LYS A 72 26.15 17.35 -34.29
CA LYS A 72 27.11 18.47 -34.24
C LYS A 72 28.09 18.37 -33.06
N ALA A 73 27.74 17.63 -32.02
CA ALA A 73 28.62 17.29 -30.92
C ALA A 73 29.52 16.07 -31.21
N GLY A 74 29.41 15.47 -32.40
CA GLY A 74 30.22 14.33 -32.83
C GLY A 74 29.61 12.95 -32.53
N ALA A 75 28.36 12.89 -32.06
CA ALA A 75 27.66 11.62 -31.88
C ALA A 75 27.24 11.00 -33.21
N VAL A 76 27.05 9.68 -33.20
CA VAL A 76 26.45 8.91 -34.30
C VAL A 76 25.00 8.61 -33.95
N ILE A 77 24.06 9.09 -34.78
CA ILE A 77 22.64 8.80 -34.63
C ILE A 77 22.36 7.45 -35.29
N GLN A 78 21.94 6.46 -34.51
CA GLN A 78 21.63 5.12 -35.02
C GLN A 78 20.65 4.39 -34.10
N GLU A 79 19.80 3.56 -34.70
CA GLU A 79 18.76 2.82 -33.99
C GLU A 79 19.32 1.68 -33.13
N ASP A 80 20.22 0.89 -33.70
CA ASP A 80 20.91 -0.17 -32.98
C ASP A 80 22.03 0.40 -32.13
N ILE A 81 21.93 0.22 -30.81
CA ILE A 81 22.91 0.68 -29.82
C ILE A 81 23.65 -0.49 -29.14
N SER A 82 23.49 -1.71 -29.65
CA SER A 82 24.10 -2.93 -29.08
C SER A 82 25.62 -2.92 -29.05
N GLU A 83 26.27 -2.08 -29.87
CA GLU A 83 27.72 -1.85 -29.85
C GLU A 83 28.19 -1.20 -28.54
N ALA A 84 27.33 -0.45 -27.84
CA ALA A 84 27.71 0.23 -26.61
C ALA A 84 27.95 -0.74 -25.45
N SER A 85 28.97 -0.47 -24.64
CA SER A 85 29.20 -1.15 -23.35
C SER A 85 28.41 -0.48 -22.22
N LEU A 86 28.28 0.85 -22.29
CA LEU A 86 27.51 1.67 -21.36
C LEU A 86 26.28 2.27 -22.06
N ILE A 87 25.08 2.02 -21.52
CA ILE A 87 23.82 2.57 -22.00
C ILE A 87 23.21 3.44 -20.91
N VAL A 88 23.08 4.75 -21.19
CA VAL A 88 22.56 5.73 -20.23
C VAL A 88 21.17 6.22 -20.63
N GLY A 89 20.29 6.39 -19.65
CA GLY A 89 18.96 6.96 -19.82
C GLY A 89 18.48 7.66 -18.56
N VAL A 90 17.49 8.54 -18.65
CA VAL A 90 16.91 9.16 -17.44
C VAL A 90 16.04 8.17 -16.69
N LYS A 91 15.15 7.48 -17.41
CA LYS A 91 14.23 6.48 -16.86
C LYS A 91 14.51 5.11 -17.45
N ARG A 92 13.91 4.11 -16.80
CA ARG A 92 14.03 2.69 -17.13
C ARG A 92 13.72 2.37 -18.61
N PRO A 93 14.42 1.40 -19.23
CA PRO A 93 14.02 0.83 -20.51
C PRO A 93 12.82 -0.11 -20.39
N PRO A 94 12.05 -0.30 -21.47
CA PRO A 94 11.15 -1.45 -21.59
C PRO A 94 11.95 -2.76 -21.48
N GLU A 95 11.41 -3.76 -20.80
CA GLU A 95 12.09 -5.03 -20.47
C GLU A 95 12.57 -5.74 -21.75
N GLU A 96 11.75 -5.77 -22.80
CA GLU A 96 12.08 -6.37 -24.09
C GLU A 96 13.22 -5.67 -24.84
N LYS A 97 13.61 -4.45 -24.44
CA LYS A 97 14.67 -3.66 -25.08
C LYS A 97 15.98 -3.64 -24.29
N VAL A 98 16.07 -4.41 -23.21
CA VAL A 98 17.32 -4.57 -22.46
C VAL A 98 18.24 -5.54 -23.20
N TYR A 99 19.45 -5.08 -23.49
CA TYR A 99 20.53 -5.88 -24.09
C TYR A 99 21.33 -6.62 -23.01
N PRO A 100 21.68 -7.90 -23.22
CA PRO A 100 22.45 -8.69 -22.26
C PRO A 100 23.92 -8.29 -22.20
N HIS A 101 24.54 -8.55 -21.04
CA HIS A 101 25.95 -8.31 -20.73
C HIS A 101 26.40 -6.85 -20.97
N LYS A 102 25.52 -5.89 -20.68
CA LYS A 102 25.78 -4.45 -20.80
C LYS A 102 25.76 -3.76 -19.44
N THR A 103 26.37 -2.59 -19.37
CA THR A 103 26.21 -1.68 -18.23
C THR A 103 25.11 -0.68 -18.54
N TYR A 104 24.11 -0.57 -17.66
CA TYR A 104 23.05 0.43 -17.74
C TYR A 104 23.17 1.44 -16.61
N ALA A 105 22.88 2.71 -16.88
CA ALA A 105 22.71 3.72 -15.84
C ALA A 105 21.41 4.52 -16.05
N PHE A 106 20.50 4.48 -15.05
CA PHE A 106 19.22 5.18 -15.05
C PHE A 106 18.60 5.19 -13.63
N PHE A 107 17.55 5.99 -13.41
CA PHE A 107 16.73 5.88 -12.19
C PHE A 107 15.86 4.63 -12.24
N SER A 108 16.24 3.57 -11.51
CA SER A 108 15.50 2.30 -11.54
C SER A 108 14.23 2.33 -10.66
N HIS A 109 14.19 3.20 -9.64
CA HIS A 109 13.14 3.21 -8.59
C HIS A 109 13.00 1.87 -7.86
N THR A 110 14.02 1.00 -7.93
CA THR A 110 14.00 -0.34 -7.30
C THR A 110 14.24 -0.27 -5.78
N ILE A 111 14.99 0.73 -5.30
CA ILE A 111 15.16 0.96 -3.85
C ILE A 111 13.85 1.34 -3.15
N LYS A 112 12.91 1.98 -3.87
CA LYS A 112 11.58 2.34 -3.35
C LYS A 112 10.61 1.16 -3.34
N ALA A 113 11.07 -0.05 -3.63
CA ALA A 113 10.28 -1.29 -3.70
C ALA A 113 9.01 -1.19 -4.56
N GLN A 114 8.97 -0.29 -5.55
CA GLN A 114 7.79 -0.06 -6.37
C GLN A 114 7.55 -1.25 -7.30
N GLU A 115 6.38 -1.88 -7.16
CA GLU A 115 5.88 -3.07 -7.88
C GLU A 115 6.22 -3.09 -9.38
N ALA A 116 6.09 -1.94 -10.05
CA ALA A 116 6.32 -1.80 -11.49
C ALA A 116 7.79 -1.96 -11.95
N ASN A 117 8.75 -2.11 -11.04
CA ASN A 117 10.19 -2.20 -11.35
C ASN A 117 10.83 -3.56 -11.05
N MET A 118 10.10 -4.49 -10.42
CA MET A 118 10.67 -5.79 -10.03
C MET A 118 10.85 -6.73 -11.24
N GLY A 119 9.94 -6.71 -12.22
CA GLY A 119 10.08 -7.46 -13.47
C GLY A 119 11.32 -7.06 -14.27
N LEU A 120 11.58 -5.75 -14.36
CA LEU A 120 12.80 -5.23 -14.96
C LEU A 120 14.05 -5.67 -14.20
N LEU A 121 14.03 -5.66 -12.87
CA LEU A 121 15.18 -6.11 -12.08
C LEU A 121 15.51 -7.58 -12.36
N ASP A 122 14.50 -8.45 -12.43
CA ASP A 122 14.66 -9.86 -12.79
C ASP A 122 15.21 -10.03 -14.21
N ASP A 123 14.74 -9.23 -15.17
CA ASP A 123 15.23 -9.27 -16.55
C ASP A 123 16.68 -8.79 -16.66
N LEU A 124 17.04 -7.71 -15.97
CA LEU A 124 18.44 -7.23 -15.89
C LEU A 124 19.36 -8.31 -15.33
N LEU A 125 18.93 -9.02 -14.28
CA LEU A 125 19.70 -10.11 -13.69
C LEU A 125 19.84 -11.31 -14.63
N LYS A 126 18.74 -11.75 -15.26
CA LYS A 126 18.76 -12.85 -16.25
C LYS A 126 19.66 -12.55 -17.44
N LYS A 127 19.72 -11.29 -17.83
CA LYS A 127 20.54 -10.79 -18.94
C LYS A 127 21.95 -10.41 -18.50
N GLU A 128 22.33 -10.66 -17.24
CA GLU A 128 23.64 -10.33 -16.68
C GLU A 128 24.02 -8.86 -16.95
N VAL A 129 23.06 -7.98 -16.75
CA VAL A 129 23.24 -6.53 -16.88
C VAL A 129 23.77 -5.96 -15.58
N ARG A 130 24.81 -5.14 -15.68
CA ARG A 130 25.27 -4.29 -14.59
C ARG A 130 24.39 -3.04 -14.51
N LEU A 131 23.81 -2.75 -13.35
CA LEU A 131 22.93 -1.59 -13.17
C LEU A 131 23.54 -0.57 -12.21
N ILE A 132 23.79 0.63 -12.72
CA ILE A 132 24.14 1.81 -11.94
C ILE A 132 22.87 2.63 -11.71
N ASP A 133 22.30 2.52 -10.51
CA ASP A 133 21.09 3.27 -10.15
C ASP A 133 21.44 4.66 -9.62
N TYR A 134 20.97 5.69 -10.33
CA TYR A 134 21.17 7.08 -9.95
C TYR A 134 20.59 7.40 -8.55
N GLU A 135 19.60 6.64 -8.06
CA GLU A 135 19.07 6.86 -6.70
C GLU A 135 20.07 6.57 -5.59
N LYS A 136 21.08 5.73 -5.87
CA LYS A 136 22.12 5.30 -4.91
C LYS A 136 23.40 6.11 -4.99
N MET A 137 23.51 7.02 -5.96
CA MET A 137 24.64 7.94 -6.04
C MET A 137 24.51 9.01 -4.95
N VAL A 138 25.14 8.78 -3.80
CA VAL A 138 25.14 9.67 -2.63
C VAL A 138 26.56 10.13 -2.26
N ASP A 139 26.67 11.36 -1.78
CA ASP A 139 27.92 11.89 -1.25
C ASP A 139 28.27 11.26 0.12
N PRO A 140 29.46 11.55 0.72
CA PRO A 140 29.84 11.01 2.02
C PRO A 140 28.90 11.35 3.18
N ASN A 141 28.03 12.35 3.03
CA ASN A 141 27.04 12.76 4.02
C ASN A 141 25.65 12.16 3.73
N GLY A 142 25.53 11.29 2.71
CA GLY A 142 24.27 10.66 2.30
C GLY A 142 23.39 11.49 1.37
N TYR A 143 23.83 12.66 0.90
CA TYR A 143 23.05 13.48 -0.02
C TYR A 143 23.12 12.95 -1.46
N ARG A 144 21.97 12.84 -2.12
CA ARG A 144 21.90 12.44 -3.53
C ARG A 144 22.69 13.40 -4.42
N ILE A 145 23.61 12.83 -5.19
CA ILE A 145 24.50 13.55 -6.11
C ILE A 145 23.74 13.95 -7.37
N VAL A 146 23.01 13.00 -7.95
CA VAL A 146 22.29 13.20 -9.20
C VAL A 146 20.79 13.19 -8.93
N ALA A 147 20.17 14.37 -8.94
CA ALA A 147 18.74 14.55 -8.66
C ALA A 147 18.19 15.75 -9.44
N PHE A 148 16.88 15.79 -9.65
CA PHE A 148 16.20 16.87 -10.35
C PHE A 148 15.53 17.91 -9.43
N GLY A 149 15.85 17.90 -8.13
CA GLY A 149 15.12 18.66 -7.11
C GLY A 149 14.92 20.15 -7.45
N GLN A 150 15.97 20.84 -7.91
CA GLN A 150 15.85 22.27 -8.26
C GLN A 150 14.83 22.52 -9.37
N TRP A 151 14.85 21.72 -10.44
CA TRP A 151 13.92 21.85 -11.55
C TRP A 151 12.49 21.40 -11.22
N ALA A 152 12.34 20.50 -10.24
CA ALA A 152 11.03 20.21 -9.66
C ALA A 152 10.48 21.44 -8.93
N GLY A 153 11.33 22.12 -8.15
CA GLY A 153 11.04 23.41 -7.52
C GLY A 153 10.58 24.48 -8.49
N VAL A 154 11.38 24.72 -9.54
CA VAL A 154 11.10 25.69 -10.60
C VAL A 154 9.77 25.40 -11.30
N ALA A 155 9.57 24.17 -11.79
CA ALA A 155 8.34 23.81 -12.49
C ALA A 155 7.12 23.82 -11.55
N GLY A 156 7.27 23.36 -10.31
CA GLY A 156 6.21 23.38 -9.30
C GLY A 156 5.76 24.80 -8.99
N MET A 157 6.70 25.73 -8.81
CA MET A 157 6.38 27.13 -8.57
C MET A 157 5.64 27.77 -9.76
N ILE A 158 6.12 27.56 -10.99
CA ILE A 158 5.43 28.08 -12.19
C ILE A 158 4.00 27.53 -12.27
N ASN A 159 3.81 26.24 -12.04
CA ASN A 159 2.50 25.61 -12.11
C ASN A 159 1.56 26.12 -11.02
N ILE A 160 2.01 26.27 -9.77
CA ILE A 160 1.13 26.76 -8.71
C ILE A 160 0.78 28.23 -8.88
N LEU A 161 1.66 29.05 -9.47
CA LEU A 161 1.32 30.42 -9.86
C LEU A 161 0.22 30.44 -10.94
N HIS A 162 0.32 29.58 -11.95
CA HIS A 162 -0.77 29.39 -12.92
C HIS A 162 -2.06 28.90 -12.24
N GLY A 163 -1.96 27.91 -11.35
CA GLY A 163 -3.08 27.37 -10.58
C GLY A 163 -3.76 28.42 -9.71
N LEU A 164 -2.99 29.32 -9.08
CA LEU A 164 -3.53 30.46 -8.34
C LEU A 164 -4.30 31.42 -9.26
N GLY A 165 -3.83 31.66 -10.48
CA GLY A 165 -4.59 32.39 -11.49
C GLY A 165 -5.98 31.77 -11.69
N LEU A 166 -6.03 30.47 -12.02
CA LEU A 166 -7.29 29.74 -12.20
C LEU A 166 -8.17 29.77 -10.95
N ARG A 167 -7.58 29.60 -9.77
CA ARG A 167 -8.29 29.59 -8.49
C ARG A 167 -8.88 30.95 -8.16
N PHE A 168 -8.14 32.02 -8.37
CA PHE A 168 -8.66 33.38 -8.19
C PHE A 168 -9.80 33.66 -9.16
N LEU A 169 -9.69 33.27 -10.43
CA LEU A 169 -10.76 33.44 -11.41
C LEU A 169 -12.03 32.70 -10.98
N ALA A 170 -11.90 31.44 -10.54
CA ALA A 170 -13.01 30.64 -10.02
C ALA A 170 -13.68 31.25 -8.78
N LEU A 171 -12.92 32.03 -8.00
CA LEU A 171 -13.42 32.79 -6.85
C LEU A 171 -13.93 34.19 -7.21
N GLY A 172 -13.99 34.55 -8.50
CA GLY A 172 -14.51 35.82 -8.98
C GLY A 172 -13.47 36.95 -9.06
N HIS A 173 -12.18 36.62 -9.09
CA HIS A 173 -11.08 37.59 -9.12
C HIS A 173 -10.22 37.46 -10.38
N HIS A 174 -10.16 38.54 -11.16
CA HIS A 174 -9.12 38.70 -12.17
C HIS A 174 -7.82 39.14 -11.49
N THR A 175 -6.74 38.38 -11.67
CA THR A 175 -5.41 38.69 -11.11
C THR A 175 -4.33 38.53 -12.19
N PRO A 176 -3.17 39.21 -12.08
CA PRO A 176 -2.07 39.06 -13.04
C PRO A 176 -1.56 37.61 -13.20
N PHE A 177 -1.76 36.75 -12.20
CA PHE A 177 -1.44 35.32 -12.28
C PHE A 177 -2.16 34.59 -13.43
N MET A 178 -3.29 35.11 -13.92
CA MET A 178 -4.03 34.57 -15.06
C MET A 178 -3.20 34.44 -16.35
N HIS A 179 -2.13 35.23 -16.47
CA HIS A 179 -1.29 35.27 -17.68
C HIS A 179 -0.05 34.38 -17.60
N ILE A 180 0.17 33.72 -16.46
CA ILE A 180 1.19 32.69 -16.31
C ILE A 180 0.61 31.37 -16.84
N GLY A 181 1.31 30.71 -17.75
CA GLY A 181 0.97 29.36 -18.23
C GLY A 181 1.64 28.27 -17.41
N MET A 182 1.22 27.02 -17.62
CA MET A 182 1.92 25.86 -17.08
C MET A 182 3.37 25.80 -17.56
N ALA A 183 4.28 25.21 -16.76
CA ALA A 183 5.70 25.15 -17.07
C ALA A 183 6.00 24.55 -18.46
N HIS A 184 5.23 23.54 -18.88
CA HIS A 184 5.39 22.89 -20.19
C HIS A 184 4.90 23.71 -21.40
N ASN A 185 4.19 24.83 -21.17
CA ASN A 185 3.77 25.75 -22.23
C ASN A 185 4.94 26.61 -22.73
N TYR A 186 5.99 26.74 -21.92
CA TYR A 186 7.17 27.51 -22.27
C TYR A 186 8.21 26.65 -22.96
N ARG A 187 8.92 27.23 -23.93
CA ARG A 187 9.99 26.53 -24.65
C ARG A 187 11.23 26.30 -23.78
N ASN A 188 11.47 27.24 -22.87
CA ASN A 188 12.61 27.26 -21.95
C ASN A 188 12.23 28.08 -20.71
N VAL A 189 13.03 27.92 -19.65
CA VAL A 189 12.77 28.59 -18.37
C VAL A 189 12.77 30.12 -18.49
N SER A 190 13.57 30.69 -19.39
CA SER A 190 13.66 32.15 -19.56
C SER A 190 12.34 32.77 -20.00
N GLN A 191 11.56 32.07 -20.83
CA GLN A 191 10.21 32.51 -21.21
C GLN A 191 9.23 32.44 -20.03
N ALA A 192 9.33 31.39 -19.20
CA ALA A 192 8.52 31.28 -18.00
C ALA A 192 8.84 32.40 -17.00
N ILE A 193 10.12 32.67 -16.77
CA ILE A 193 10.60 33.79 -15.93
C ILE A 193 10.06 35.12 -16.45
N GLN A 194 10.06 35.35 -17.77
CA GLN A 194 9.51 36.59 -18.32
C GLN A 194 8.02 36.74 -18.00
N ALA A 195 7.22 35.68 -18.14
CA ALA A 195 5.80 35.74 -17.78
C ALA A 195 5.56 36.00 -16.29
N VAL A 196 6.42 35.45 -15.42
CA VAL A 196 6.38 35.72 -13.97
C VAL A 196 6.76 37.19 -13.69
N ARG A 197 7.77 37.73 -14.37
CA ARG A 197 8.15 39.15 -14.26
C ARG A 197 7.05 40.09 -14.75
N ASP A 198 6.37 39.75 -15.84
CA ASP A 198 5.26 40.54 -16.37
C ASP A 198 4.11 40.59 -15.35
N CYS A 199 3.76 39.43 -14.77
CA CYS A 199 2.82 39.34 -13.64
C CYS A 199 3.28 40.19 -12.44
N GLY A 200 4.56 40.07 -12.07
CA GLY A 200 5.16 40.84 -10.98
C GLY A 200 5.12 42.35 -11.21
N TYR A 201 5.33 42.80 -12.44
CA TYR A 201 5.21 44.21 -12.80
C TYR A 201 3.79 44.73 -12.55
N GLU A 202 2.76 44.00 -12.97
CA GLU A 202 1.36 44.38 -12.70
C GLU A 202 1.04 44.41 -11.20
N ILE A 203 1.55 43.46 -10.42
CA ILE A 203 1.43 43.47 -8.95
C ILE A 203 2.06 44.75 -8.38
N SER A 204 3.26 45.12 -8.83
CA SER A 204 3.97 46.32 -8.36
C SER A 204 3.24 47.64 -8.66
N LEU A 205 2.38 47.65 -9.69
CA LEU A 205 1.52 48.78 -10.03
C LEU A 205 0.24 48.83 -9.18
N GLY A 206 0.02 47.87 -8.29
CA GLY A 206 -1.16 47.76 -7.45
C GLY A 206 -2.40 47.25 -8.20
N LEU A 207 -2.22 46.47 -9.28
CA LEU A 207 -3.33 45.92 -10.08
C LEU A 207 -3.97 44.66 -9.47
N MET A 208 -3.65 44.34 -8.22
CA MET A 208 -4.27 43.25 -7.46
C MET A 208 -5.62 43.70 -6.85
N PRO A 209 -6.70 42.88 -6.94
CA PRO A 209 -7.95 43.18 -6.27
C PRO A 209 -7.77 43.32 -4.76
N LYS A 210 -8.27 44.41 -4.16
CA LYS A 210 -8.13 44.65 -2.71
C LYS A 210 -8.81 43.60 -1.85
N SER A 211 -9.86 42.95 -2.37
CA SER A 211 -10.67 41.96 -1.64
C SER A 211 -9.93 40.64 -1.33
N ILE A 212 -8.80 40.35 -1.99
CA ILE A 212 -8.01 39.14 -1.72
C ILE A 212 -6.99 39.33 -0.59
N GLY A 213 -6.67 40.58 -0.24
CA GLY A 213 -5.66 40.91 0.76
C GLY A 213 -4.23 40.46 0.41
N PRO A 214 -3.27 40.66 1.31
CA PRO A 214 -1.85 40.38 1.05
C PRO A 214 -1.63 38.88 0.82
N LEU A 215 -0.82 38.51 -0.18
CA LEU A 215 -0.54 37.11 -0.47
C LEU A 215 0.73 36.63 0.22
N THR A 216 0.64 35.50 0.92
CA THR A 216 1.74 34.90 1.69
C THR A 216 2.06 33.51 1.16
N PHE A 217 3.33 33.28 0.81
CA PHE A 217 3.86 32.05 0.27
C PHE A 217 4.80 31.42 1.28
N VAL A 218 4.57 30.15 1.62
CA VAL A 218 5.42 29.43 2.58
C VAL A 218 6.13 28.29 1.88
N PHE A 219 7.46 28.24 2.02
CA PHE A 219 8.31 27.20 1.47
C PHE A 219 8.80 26.27 2.57
N THR A 220 8.61 24.95 2.43
CA THR A 220 9.14 23.99 3.39
C THR A 220 10.52 23.48 2.98
N GLY A 221 11.44 23.45 3.95
CA GLY A 221 12.79 22.95 3.78
C GLY A 221 13.73 23.94 3.11
N THR A 222 15.04 23.64 3.20
CA THR A 222 16.14 24.48 2.68
C THR A 222 16.90 23.81 1.52
N GLY A 223 16.37 22.68 1.03
CA GLY A 223 16.98 21.89 -0.04
C GLY A 223 16.77 22.49 -1.44
N ASN A 224 17.27 21.76 -2.45
CA ASN A 224 17.25 22.21 -3.85
C ASN A 224 15.83 22.49 -4.38
N VAL A 225 14.83 21.72 -3.95
CA VAL A 225 13.42 21.95 -4.33
C VAL A 225 12.95 23.32 -3.89
N SER A 226 13.12 23.63 -2.60
CA SER A 226 12.74 24.92 -2.03
C SER A 226 13.49 26.07 -2.69
N LYS A 227 14.81 25.93 -2.91
CA LYS A 227 15.61 26.93 -3.63
C LYS A 227 15.11 27.17 -5.06
N GLY A 228 14.83 26.11 -5.82
CA GLY A 228 14.33 26.25 -7.18
C GLY A 228 12.94 26.90 -7.26
N ALA A 229 12.08 26.66 -6.27
CA ALA A 229 10.80 27.37 -6.18
C ALA A 229 11.01 28.85 -5.83
N GLN A 230 11.93 29.15 -4.91
CA GLN A 230 12.30 30.52 -4.55
C GLN A 230 12.93 31.28 -5.72
N ASP A 231 13.75 30.63 -6.57
CA ASP A 231 14.33 31.25 -7.77
C ASP A 231 13.25 31.86 -8.68
N ILE A 232 12.09 31.20 -8.80
CA ILE A 232 10.94 31.72 -9.56
C ILE A 232 10.15 32.75 -8.75
N PHE A 233 9.94 32.52 -7.45
CA PHE A 233 9.23 33.47 -6.60
C PHE A 233 9.92 34.84 -6.54
N ASN A 234 11.25 34.86 -6.55
CA ASN A 234 12.09 36.05 -6.54
C ASN A 234 11.94 36.93 -7.79
N GLU A 235 11.29 36.42 -8.83
CA GLU A 235 10.98 37.18 -10.05
C GLU A 235 9.68 37.99 -9.92
N LEU A 236 8.93 37.80 -8.82
CA LEU A 236 7.83 38.67 -8.38
C LEU A 236 8.37 39.80 -7.50
N PRO A 237 7.65 40.93 -7.33
CA PRO A 237 7.95 41.89 -6.28
C PRO A 237 7.69 41.23 -4.93
N CYS A 238 8.74 40.66 -4.31
CA CYS A 238 8.59 39.89 -3.09
C CYS A 238 9.37 40.46 -1.89
N GLU A 239 8.86 40.20 -0.70
CA GLU A 239 9.54 40.45 0.57
C GLU A 239 9.56 39.17 1.41
N TYR A 240 10.73 38.79 1.90
CA TYR A 240 10.86 37.67 2.83
C TYR A 240 10.69 38.14 4.26
N VAL A 241 9.86 37.41 5.02
CA VAL A 241 9.59 37.67 6.44
C VAL A 241 9.78 36.42 7.27
N GLU A 242 10.09 36.61 8.55
CA GLU A 242 10.24 35.52 9.50
C GLU A 242 8.88 34.88 9.83
N PRO A 243 8.85 33.59 10.22
CA PRO A 243 7.58 32.89 10.48
C PRO A 243 6.66 33.55 11.50
N HIS A 244 7.21 34.29 12.46
CA HIS A 244 6.42 35.00 13.48
C HIS A 244 5.76 36.28 12.96
N GLU A 245 6.28 36.85 11.86
CA GLU A 245 5.75 38.06 11.21
C GLU A 245 4.61 37.73 10.22
N LEU A 246 4.45 36.46 9.82
CA LEU A 246 3.45 36.01 8.86
C LEU A 246 2.03 36.49 9.19
N LYS A 247 1.66 36.48 10.47
CA LYS A 247 0.36 36.97 10.91
C LYS A 247 0.15 38.44 10.53
N GLU A 248 1.09 39.29 10.91
CA GLU A 248 1.01 40.73 10.68
C GLU A 248 0.95 41.05 9.19
N VAL A 249 1.85 40.48 8.39
CA VAL A 249 1.84 40.73 6.94
C VAL A 249 0.62 40.14 6.23
N SER A 250 0.05 39.04 6.74
CA SER A 250 -1.16 38.45 6.16
C SER A 250 -2.40 39.34 6.35
N GLU A 251 -2.39 40.23 7.35
CA GLU A 251 -3.49 41.11 7.73
C GLU A 251 -3.31 42.54 7.19
N SER A 252 -2.08 43.08 7.24
CA SER A 252 -1.80 44.49 6.92
C SER A 252 -0.65 44.72 5.94
N GLY A 253 -0.17 43.65 5.28
CA GLY A 253 0.88 43.74 4.27
C GLY A 253 0.53 44.66 3.10
N ASP A 254 1.56 45.16 2.43
CA ASP A 254 1.46 45.94 1.22
C ASP A 254 1.04 45.06 0.04
N MET A 255 0.03 45.52 -0.69
CA MET A 255 -0.58 44.81 -1.82
C MET A 255 0.22 44.94 -3.12
N THR A 256 1.24 45.80 -3.17
CA THR A 256 2.11 45.93 -4.36
C THR A 256 3.25 44.90 -4.38
N LYS A 257 3.23 43.93 -3.45
CA LYS A 257 4.21 42.85 -3.34
C LYS A 257 3.58 41.59 -2.76
N VAL A 258 4.33 40.50 -2.83
CA VAL A 258 3.99 39.20 -2.24
C VAL A 258 4.98 38.86 -1.14
N TYR A 259 4.52 38.13 -0.11
CA TYR A 259 5.34 37.81 1.06
C TYR A 259 5.79 36.36 1.01
N GLY A 260 7.07 36.11 1.26
CA GLY A 260 7.68 34.77 1.29
C GLY A 260 8.20 34.41 2.68
N THR A 261 8.04 33.17 3.10
CA THR A 261 8.66 32.65 4.33
C THR A 261 9.20 31.26 4.09
N VAL A 262 10.44 31.01 4.53
CA VAL A 262 11.05 29.68 4.46
C VAL A 262 11.01 29.04 5.84
N ILE A 263 10.33 27.90 5.96
CA ILE A 263 10.26 27.17 7.22
C ILE A 263 11.21 25.97 7.24
N SER A 264 11.89 25.83 8.36
CA SER A 264 12.76 24.69 8.69
C SER A 264 12.21 23.98 9.92
N ARG A 265 12.76 22.81 10.24
CA ARG A 265 12.32 21.96 11.36
C ARG A 265 12.09 22.75 12.66
N HIS A 266 13.03 23.60 13.07
CA HIS A 266 12.93 24.39 14.31
C HIS A 266 11.81 25.45 14.33
N HIS A 267 11.26 25.84 13.18
CA HIS A 267 10.16 26.82 13.11
C HIS A 267 8.80 26.22 13.46
N HIS A 268 8.64 24.90 13.31
CA HIS A 268 7.34 24.27 13.46
C HIS A 268 7.34 22.99 14.30
N LEU A 269 8.50 22.34 14.50
CA LEU A 269 8.62 21.19 15.38
C LEU A 269 8.97 21.64 16.79
N ILE A 270 8.22 21.16 17.76
CA ILE A 270 8.49 21.39 19.17
C ILE A 270 8.33 20.09 19.98
N ARG A 271 9.11 19.97 21.06
CA ARG A 271 9.03 18.87 22.01
C ARG A 271 7.70 18.98 22.77
N LYS A 272 7.00 17.85 22.93
CA LYS A 272 5.68 17.78 23.58
C LYS A 272 5.69 18.22 25.05
N SER A 273 6.84 18.15 25.73
CA SER A 273 6.96 18.42 27.17
C SER A 273 7.12 19.90 27.51
N ASP A 274 7.94 20.63 26.76
CA ASP A 274 8.36 22.00 27.09
C ASP A 274 8.27 22.99 25.92
N GLY A 275 7.97 22.51 24.71
CA GLY A 275 7.84 23.34 23.52
C GLY A 275 9.17 23.79 22.89
N LEU A 276 10.31 23.23 23.29
CA LEU A 276 11.62 23.54 22.70
C LEU A 276 11.94 22.63 21.50
N TYR A 277 12.88 23.06 20.65
CA TYR A 277 13.40 22.24 19.56
C TYR A 277 14.88 21.90 19.76
N ASP A 278 15.19 20.60 19.90
CA ASP A 278 16.57 20.09 19.88
C ASP A 278 16.79 19.25 18.60
N PRO A 279 17.68 19.67 17.68
CA PRO A 279 17.92 18.97 16.43
C PRO A 279 18.44 17.54 16.60
N LEU A 280 19.32 17.30 17.58
CA LEU A 280 19.98 16.00 17.76
C LEU A 280 19.04 15.01 18.44
N GLU A 281 18.25 15.47 19.42
CA GLU A 281 17.21 14.66 20.04
C GLU A 281 16.12 14.31 19.03
N TYR A 282 15.68 15.27 18.21
CA TYR A 282 14.68 15.00 17.17
C TYR A 282 15.13 13.92 16.18
N GLU A 283 16.41 13.92 15.80
CA GLU A 283 16.94 12.92 14.86
C GLU A 283 16.92 11.50 15.45
N ASN A 284 17.11 11.36 16.77
CA ASN A 284 17.11 10.07 17.45
C ASN A 284 15.73 9.65 18.01
N HIS A 285 14.89 10.63 18.37
CA HIS A 285 13.61 10.47 19.07
C HIS A 285 12.51 11.39 18.49
N PRO A 286 12.16 11.24 17.19
CA PRO A 286 11.16 12.09 16.55
C PRO A 286 9.75 11.96 17.17
N GLU A 287 9.46 10.86 17.87
CA GLU A 287 8.21 10.59 18.58
C GLU A 287 7.94 11.56 19.74
N LEU A 288 8.98 12.20 20.28
CA LEU A 288 8.86 13.19 21.37
C LEU A 288 8.36 14.56 20.86
N TYR A 289 8.32 14.74 19.55
CA TYR A 289 8.03 16.02 18.91
C TYR A 289 6.62 16.05 18.29
N THR A 290 6.11 17.25 18.08
CA THR A 290 4.88 17.50 17.32
C THR A 290 5.03 18.76 16.45
N SER A 291 4.21 18.87 15.41
CA SER A 291 4.23 20.02 14.50
C SER A 291 3.14 21.03 14.89
N HIS A 292 3.54 22.28 15.15
CA HIS A 292 2.65 23.42 15.38
C HIS A 292 2.39 24.24 14.11
N PHE A 293 2.87 23.79 12.94
CA PHE A 293 2.67 24.46 11.66
C PHE A 293 1.21 24.88 11.42
N ARG A 294 0.26 24.01 11.76
CA ARG A 294 -1.18 24.24 11.64
C ARG A 294 -1.75 25.42 12.44
N GLU A 295 -1.06 25.85 13.49
CA GLU A 295 -1.51 26.90 14.42
C GLU A 295 -0.74 28.19 14.19
N THR A 296 0.57 28.09 13.92
CA THR A 296 1.46 29.26 13.87
C THR A 296 1.74 29.76 12.46
N VAL A 297 1.60 28.92 11.43
CA VAL A 297 1.99 29.25 10.06
C VAL A 297 0.81 29.11 9.09
N ALA A 298 0.21 27.91 9.01
CA ALA A 298 -0.84 27.59 8.05
C ALA A 298 -2.04 28.57 8.03
N PRO A 299 -2.54 29.11 9.15
CA PRO A 299 -3.67 30.05 9.13
C PRO A 299 -3.37 31.36 8.39
N TYR A 300 -2.09 31.72 8.29
CA TYR A 300 -1.61 32.97 7.71
C TYR A 300 -0.99 32.77 6.32
N THR A 301 -1.03 31.55 5.78
CA THR A 301 -0.45 31.19 4.48
C THR A 301 -1.52 31.24 3.39
N THR A 302 -1.23 31.87 2.26
CA THR A 302 -2.05 31.78 1.03
C THR A 302 -1.73 30.51 0.24
N CYS A 303 -0.45 30.27 0.00
CA CYS A 303 0.03 29.16 -0.82
C CYS A 303 1.21 28.46 -0.13
N LEU A 304 1.08 27.15 0.08
CA LEU A 304 2.16 26.32 0.61
C LEU A 304 2.92 25.64 -0.53
N ILE A 305 4.23 25.81 -0.57
CA ILE A 305 5.15 25.09 -1.45
C ILE A 305 5.85 24.05 -0.58
N ASN A 306 5.39 22.81 -0.67
CA ASN A 306 5.92 21.71 0.11
C ASN A 306 7.01 20.96 -0.66
N GLY A 307 8.23 20.93 -0.13
CA GLY A 307 9.38 20.26 -0.74
C GLY A 307 10.19 19.38 0.21
N ILE A 308 9.62 19.05 1.38
CA ILE A 308 10.29 18.23 2.39
C ILE A 308 10.05 16.75 2.15
N TYR A 309 11.09 15.96 2.37
CA TYR A 309 10.95 14.53 2.58
C TYR A 309 10.31 14.28 3.96
N TRP A 310 9.39 13.33 4.03
CA TRP A 310 8.72 12.96 5.27
C TRP A 310 8.96 11.48 5.59
N ASP A 311 9.36 11.23 6.83
CA ASP A 311 9.54 9.87 7.36
C ASP A 311 8.30 9.48 8.19
N PRO A 312 7.75 8.24 8.04
CA PRO A 312 6.57 7.79 8.76
C PRO A 312 6.62 7.90 10.29
N HIS A 313 7.82 7.87 10.88
CA HIS A 313 8.04 8.00 12.33
C HIS A 313 8.04 9.46 12.80
N THR A 314 7.98 10.43 11.87
CA THR A 314 8.02 11.87 12.18
C THR A 314 6.65 12.54 12.12
N PRO A 315 6.42 13.62 12.89
CA PRO A 315 5.16 14.36 12.84
C PRO A 315 4.84 14.90 11.43
N ARG A 316 3.60 14.68 10.98
CA ARG A 316 3.09 15.29 9.72
C ARG A 316 3.02 16.81 9.83
N LEU A 317 3.15 17.49 8.68
CA LEU A 317 3.05 18.94 8.59
C LEU A 317 1.60 19.42 8.70
N LEU A 318 0.68 18.76 7.98
CA LEU A 318 -0.76 18.99 8.04
C LEU A 318 -1.55 17.68 8.06
N ARG A 319 -2.51 17.58 8.97
CA ARG A 319 -3.48 16.47 9.06
C ARG A 319 -4.81 16.83 8.41
N ARG A 320 -5.65 15.83 8.12
CA ARG A 320 -7.02 15.99 7.61
C ARG A 320 -7.83 16.96 8.46
N LEU A 321 -7.80 16.76 9.79
CA LEU A 321 -8.52 17.62 10.74
C LEU A 321 -8.01 19.07 10.75
N ASP A 322 -6.73 19.29 10.41
CA ASP A 322 -6.15 20.63 10.35
C ASP A 322 -6.67 21.36 9.10
N ALA A 323 -6.71 20.70 7.94
CA ALA A 323 -7.32 21.24 6.73
C ALA A 323 -8.80 21.60 6.92
N GLN A 324 -9.58 20.74 7.59
CA GLN A 324 -10.98 21.04 7.92
C GLN A 324 -11.17 22.32 8.75
N ARG A 325 -10.17 22.72 9.54
CA ARG A 325 -10.20 23.98 10.29
C ARG A 325 -9.80 25.16 9.42
N LEU A 326 -8.79 24.99 8.55
CA LEU A 326 -8.27 26.03 7.67
C LEU A 326 -9.27 26.45 6.58
N ILE A 327 -10.12 25.53 6.09
CA ILE A 327 -11.11 25.77 5.01
C ILE A 327 -12.48 26.21 5.58
N ARG A 328 -12.59 26.48 6.89
CA ARG A 328 -13.85 27.00 7.45
C ARG A 328 -14.10 28.40 6.90
N PRO A 329 -15.28 28.67 6.30
CA PRO A 329 -15.60 29.99 5.81
C PRO A 329 -15.48 31.02 6.92
N VAL A 330 -14.63 32.02 6.73
CA VAL A 330 -14.59 33.19 7.60
C VAL A 330 -15.69 34.12 7.11
N ILE A 331 -16.93 33.94 7.57
CA ILE A 331 -18.00 34.93 7.34
C ILE A 331 -17.79 36.03 8.38
N PRO A 332 -17.35 37.25 8.01
CA PRO A 332 -17.33 38.35 8.95
C PRO A 332 -18.77 38.68 9.30
N ALA A 333 -19.12 38.69 10.59
CA ALA A 333 -20.47 38.94 11.10
C ALA A 333 -21.05 40.33 10.75
N SER A 334 -20.34 41.15 9.96
CA SER A 334 -20.68 42.54 9.64
C SER A 334 -20.57 42.93 8.16
N SER A 335 -20.13 42.06 7.26
CA SER A 335 -19.98 42.40 5.83
C SER A 335 -21.12 41.81 5.00
N SER A 336 -22.04 42.66 4.54
CA SER A 336 -22.88 42.33 3.39
C SER A 336 -21.97 41.96 2.21
N PRO A 337 -22.19 40.81 1.53
CA PRO A 337 -21.37 40.43 0.38
C PRO A 337 -21.48 41.52 -0.69
N ASP A 338 -20.38 42.21 -0.98
CA ASP A 338 -20.31 43.06 -2.15
C ASP A 338 -20.30 42.16 -3.38
N HIS A 339 -21.45 42.08 -4.07
CA HIS A 339 -21.65 41.19 -5.21
C HIS A 339 -20.59 41.35 -6.31
N GLY A 340 -19.90 42.50 -6.40
CA GLY A 340 -18.85 42.74 -7.39
C GLY A 340 -17.41 42.47 -6.90
N CYS A 341 -17.19 42.30 -5.60
CA CYS A 341 -15.86 42.16 -4.99
C CYS A 341 -15.91 41.11 -3.87
N PRO A 342 -16.10 39.82 -4.19
CA PRO A 342 -16.23 38.78 -3.18
C PRO A 342 -14.99 38.68 -2.28
N ALA A 343 -15.18 38.32 -1.01
CA ALA A 343 -14.05 37.97 -0.14
C ALA A 343 -13.60 36.54 -0.44
N LEU A 344 -12.33 36.22 -0.19
CA LEU A 344 -11.86 34.84 -0.23
C LEU A 344 -12.55 33.99 0.83
N PRO A 345 -12.91 32.72 0.54
CA PRO A 345 -13.58 31.85 1.50
C PRO A 345 -12.71 31.53 2.73
N HIS A 346 -11.39 31.46 2.53
CA HIS A 346 -10.37 31.25 3.55
C HIS A 346 -9.00 31.71 3.02
N LYS A 347 -8.02 31.90 3.91
CA LYS A 347 -6.66 32.35 3.52
C LYS A 347 -5.89 31.25 2.80
N PHE A 348 -5.95 30.01 3.30
CA PHE A 348 -5.13 28.88 2.84
C PHE A 348 -5.70 28.27 1.55
N LEU A 349 -5.34 28.86 0.40
CA LEU A 349 -6.00 28.58 -0.89
C LEU A 349 -5.38 27.44 -1.69
N ALA A 350 -4.06 27.23 -1.58
CA ALA A 350 -3.36 26.30 -2.45
C ALA A 350 -2.18 25.60 -1.78
N ILE A 351 -1.90 24.37 -2.22
CA ILE A 351 -0.68 23.62 -1.90
C ILE A 351 -0.06 23.12 -3.20
N CYS A 352 1.21 23.48 -3.44
CA CYS A 352 2.08 22.78 -4.36
C CYS A 352 2.91 21.77 -3.58
N ASP A 353 2.50 20.51 -3.61
CA ASP A 353 3.23 19.42 -2.95
C ASP A 353 4.23 18.78 -3.92
N ILE A 354 5.43 19.36 -3.98
CA ILE A 354 6.50 18.95 -4.89
C ILE A 354 7.16 17.64 -4.43
N SER A 355 7.02 17.26 -3.16
CA SER A 355 7.49 15.95 -2.70
C SER A 355 6.67 14.82 -3.35
N ALA A 356 5.37 15.07 -3.60
CA ALA A 356 4.43 14.14 -4.23
C ALA A 356 4.40 12.77 -3.51
N ASP A 357 4.50 12.80 -2.18
CA ASP A 357 4.44 11.61 -1.33
C ASP A 357 2.99 11.32 -0.90
N THR A 358 2.35 10.34 -1.53
CA THR A 358 0.98 9.92 -1.19
C THR A 358 0.86 9.56 0.29
N GLY A 359 -0.01 10.25 1.01
CA GLY A 359 -0.20 10.07 2.45
C GLY A 359 1.03 10.48 3.26
N GLY A 360 1.86 11.41 2.75
CA GLY A 360 3.09 11.89 3.36
C GLY A 360 2.90 13.02 4.38
N SER A 361 3.76 14.05 4.31
CA SER A 361 3.71 15.21 5.23
C SER A 361 2.37 15.97 5.19
N ILE A 362 1.65 15.90 4.06
CA ILE A 362 0.28 16.39 3.88
C ILE A 362 -0.66 15.16 3.87
N GLU A 363 -1.34 14.89 4.99
CA GLU A 363 -2.05 13.61 5.21
C GLU A 363 -3.16 13.30 4.21
N PHE A 364 -3.84 14.34 3.74
CA PHE A 364 -4.98 14.21 2.87
C PHE A 364 -4.64 14.15 1.39
N MET A 365 -3.35 14.25 1.04
CA MET A 365 -2.90 14.02 -0.32
C MET A 365 -2.83 12.51 -0.55
N THR A 366 -3.93 11.91 -1.04
CA THR A 366 -4.05 10.46 -1.25
C THR A 366 -3.67 10.01 -2.66
N GLU A 367 -3.44 10.95 -3.57
CA GLU A 367 -3.02 10.68 -4.94
C GLU A 367 -2.26 11.88 -5.53
N CYS A 368 -1.36 11.58 -6.48
CA CYS A 368 -0.59 12.59 -7.19
C CYS A 368 -1.35 13.09 -8.43
N THR A 369 -1.39 14.41 -8.63
CA THR A 369 -1.84 15.01 -9.90
C THR A 369 -0.88 14.67 -11.04
N THR A 370 -1.32 14.80 -12.29
CA THR A 370 -0.47 14.53 -13.48
C THR A 370 -0.22 15.81 -14.28
N ILE A 371 0.71 15.80 -15.24
CA ILE A 371 0.89 16.98 -16.11
C ILE A 371 -0.37 17.28 -16.94
N GLU A 372 -1.17 16.26 -17.25
CA GLU A 372 -2.44 16.37 -18.00
C GLU A 372 -3.59 16.90 -17.14
N LYS A 373 -3.65 16.47 -15.86
CA LYS A 373 -4.58 16.97 -14.85
C LYS A 373 -3.77 17.50 -13.65
N PRO A 374 -3.21 18.73 -13.76
CA PRO A 374 -2.20 19.24 -12.83
C PRO A 374 -2.76 19.76 -11.51
N PHE A 375 -4.08 19.93 -11.42
CA PHE A 375 -4.74 20.45 -10.23
C PHE A 375 -5.92 19.56 -9.85
N CYS A 376 -6.13 19.42 -8.55
CA CYS A 376 -7.38 18.93 -7.98
C CYS A 376 -7.80 19.80 -6.80
N MET A 377 -9.10 19.85 -6.53
CA MET A 377 -9.67 20.53 -5.39
C MET A 377 -9.87 19.55 -4.25
N TYR A 378 -9.34 19.88 -3.08
CA TYR A 378 -9.57 19.14 -1.85
C TYR A 378 -10.61 19.85 -0.98
N ASP A 379 -11.73 19.18 -0.71
CA ASP A 379 -12.74 19.60 0.27
C ASP A 379 -12.65 18.78 1.58
N ALA A 380 -12.95 19.47 2.69
CA ALA A 380 -12.96 19.00 4.07
C ALA A 380 -13.79 17.72 4.32
N ASN A 381 -14.72 17.37 3.44
CA ASN A 381 -15.59 16.18 3.52
C ASN A 381 -15.07 14.94 2.77
N GLN A 382 -13.79 14.92 2.36
CA GLN A 382 -13.14 13.83 1.61
C GLN A 382 -13.50 13.73 0.13
N HIS A 383 -13.89 14.84 -0.50
CA HIS A 383 -14.00 14.90 -1.95
C HIS A 383 -12.72 15.50 -2.54
N ILE A 384 -12.03 14.71 -3.37
CA ILE A 384 -11.04 15.22 -4.31
C ILE A 384 -11.77 15.36 -5.64
N ASP A 385 -11.90 16.58 -6.12
CA ASP A 385 -12.47 16.88 -7.45
C ASP A 385 -11.34 17.24 -8.41
N HIS A 386 -11.19 16.46 -9.48
CA HIS A 386 -10.17 16.67 -10.50
C HIS A 386 -10.66 17.48 -11.70
N ASP A 387 -11.97 17.72 -11.78
CA ASP A 387 -12.60 18.32 -12.96
C ASP A 387 -13.03 19.78 -12.69
N SER A 388 -12.88 20.26 -11.45
CA SER A 388 -13.20 21.63 -11.07
C SER A 388 -12.11 22.29 -10.22
N VAL A 389 -11.95 23.61 -10.39
CA VAL A 389 -11.19 24.50 -9.50
C VAL A 389 -12.12 25.45 -8.72
N GLU A 390 -13.43 25.25 -8.84
CA GLU A 390 -14.48 26.02 -8.18
C GLU A 390 -14.81 25.44 -6.78
N GLY A 391 -15.62 26.16 -6.01
CA GLY A 391 -16.11 25.69 -4.70
C GLY A 391 -15.19 25.96 -3.52
N ASN A 392 -15.61 25.50 -2.34
CA ASN A 392 -14.87 25.66 -1.08
C ASN A 392 -13.84 24.54 -0.94
N GLY A 393 -12.55 24.88 -0.78
CA GLY A 393 -11.49 23.87 -0.78
C GLY A 393 -10.11 24.43 -1.06
N ILE A 394 -9.11 23.55 -0.98
CA ILE A 394 -7.70 23.85 -1.26
C ILE A 394 -7.35 23.33 -2.65
N LEU A 395 -6.76 24.18 -3.48
CA LEU A 395 -6.19 23.78 -4.76
C LEU A 395 -4.89 23.01 -4.54
N MET A 396 -4.83 21.76 -4.96
CA MET A 396 -3.69 20.88 -4.81
C MET A 396 -2.97 20.70 -6.15
N CYS A 397 -1.64 20.80 -6.16
CA CYS A 397 -0.76 20.44 -7.26
C CYS A 397 0.35 19.53 -6.73
N SER A 398 0.32 18.24 -7.07
CA SER A 398 1.23 17.19 -6.59
C SER A 398 1.78 16.33 -7.73
N ILE A 399 2.48 16.94 -8.69
CA ILE A 399 2.99 16.24 -9.88
C ILE A 399 4.32 15.55 -9.56
N ASP A 400 4.38 14.21 -9.72
CA ASP A 400 5.53 13.37 -9.37
C ASP A 400 6.75 13.51 -10.31
N ASN A 401 6.54 14.09 -11.50
CA ASN A 401 7.53 14.18 -12.57
C ASN A 401 7.73 15.61 -13.09
N LEU A 402 7.52 16.62 -12.22
CA LEU A 402 7.65 18.06 -12.51
C LEU A 402 8.81 18.47 -13.43
N PRO A 403 10.06 17.99 -13.26
CA PRO A 403 11.17 18.42 -14.13
C PRO A 403 11.01 18.02 -15.60
N ALA A 404 10.10 17.10 -15.94
CA ALA A 404 9.78 16.75 -17.32
C ALA A 404 9.12 17.91 -18.10
N GLN A 405 8.57 18.91 -17.40
CA GLN A 405 7.97 20.10 -17.99
C GLN A 405 9.01 21.11 -18.49
N LEU A 406 10.24 21.09 -17.96
CA LEU A 406 11.38 21.91 -18.38
C LEU A 406 12.56 21.01 -18.81
N PRO A 407 12.39 20.22 -19.90
CA PRO A 407 13.25 19.08 -20.17
C PRO A 407 14.67 19.46 -20.62
N ILE A 408 14.87 20.62 -21.25
CA ILE A 408 16.18 21.04 -21.76
C ILE A 408 17.10 21.36 -20.59
N GLU A 409 16.65 22.24 -19.69
CA GLU A 409 17.44 22.68 -18.56
C GLU A 409 17.59 21.57 -17.52
N ALA A 410 16.55 20.74 -17.34
CA ALA A 410 16.65 19.53 -16.53
C ALA A 410 17.73 18.58 -17.07
N THR A 411 17.83 18.40 -18.39
CA THR A 411 18.91 17.61 -19.03
C THR A 411 20.29 18.22 -18.84
N GLU A 412 20.43 19.53 -18.94
CA GLU A 412 21.72 20.20 -18.73
C GLU A 412 22.18 20.07 -17.28
N TYR A 413 21.31 20.39 -16.33
CA TYR A 413 21.58 20.35 -14.90
C TYR A 413 21.85 18.95 -14.37
N PHE A 414 21.06 17.97 -14.83
CA PHE A 414 21.26 16.57 -14.49
C PHE A 414 22.57 16.05 -15.10
N GLY A 415 22.80 16.38 -16.37
CA GLY A 415 24.03 16.03 -17.07
C GLY A 415 25.27 16.59 -16.37
N ASP A 416 25.26 17.83 -15.88
CA ASP A 416 26.40 18.42 -15.15
C ASP A 416 26.82 17.61 -13.93
N ARG A 417 25.85 17.04 -13.22
CA ARG A 417 26.07 16.25 -12.00
C ARG A 417 26.48 14.83 -12.32
N LEU A 418 25.94 14.26 -13.38
CA LEU A 418 26.27 12.91 -13.82
C LEU A 418 27.63 12.86 -14.53
N PHE A 419 27.96 13.89 -15.30
CA PHE A 419 29.09 13.91 -16.24
C PHE A 419 30.46 13.58 -15.61
N PRO A 420 30.81 14.06 -14.40
CA PRO A 420 32.06 13.66 -13.74
C PRO A 420 32.20 12.14 -13.59
N TYR A 421 31.10 11.44 -13.35
CA TYR A 421 31.06 9.99 -13.15
C TYR A 421 30.93 9.19 -14.46
N ILE A 422 30.60 9.84 -15.58
CA ILE A 422 30.57 9.14 -16.87
C ILE A 422 31.97 8.61 -17.21
N TRP A 423 33.03 9.31 -16.81
CA TRP A 423 34.40 8.91 -17.11
C TRP A 423 34.82 7.58 -16.45
N GLU A 424 34.35 7.32 -15.23
CA GLU A 424 34.56 6.01 -14.57
C GLU A 424 33.59 4.93 -15.06
N MET A 425 32.39 5.29 -15.55
CA MET A 425 31.44 4.33 -16.13
C MET A 425 31.82 3.88 -17.55
N LEU A 426 32.50 4.72 -18.33
CA LEU A 426 32.88 4.47 -19.73
C LEU A 426 33.68 3.18 -19.98
N PRO A 427 34.65 2.78 -19.14
CA PRO A 427 35.39 1.52 -19.29
C PRO A 427 34.64 0.28 -18.79
N SER A 428 33.49 0.45 -18.12
CA SER A 428 32.75 -0.64 -17.46
C SER A 428 32.45 -1.83 -18.39
N ASP A 429 32.78 -3.03 -17.93
CA ASP A 429 32.51 -4.29 -18.58
C ASP A 429 31.64 -5.18 -17.68
N ALA A 430 30.35 -5.30 -18.02
CA ALA A 430 29.40 -6.06 -17.23
C ALA A 430 29.72 -7.56 -17.12
N THR A 431 30.63 -8.09 -17.96
CA THR A 431 31.06 -9.49 -17.89
C THR A 431 32.14 -9.75 -16.83
N ARG A 432 32.74 -8.69 -16.26
CA ARG A 432 33.75 -8.80 -15.21
C ARG A 432 33.13 -8.65 -13.82
N PRO A 433 33.77 -9.19 -12.76
CA PRO A 433 33.38 -8.89 -11.39
C PRO A 433 33.48 -7.38 -11.10
N LEU A 434 32.62 -6.88 -10.20
CA LEU A 434 32.60 -5.46 -9.82
C LEU A 434 33.90 -5.03 -9.12
N GLU A 435 34.52 -5.94 -8.38
CA GLU A 435 35.76 -5.71 -7.62
C GLU A 435 36.96 -5.42 -8.53
N GLU A 436 36.85 -5.74 -9.82
CA GLU A 436 37.86 -5.46 -10.84
C GLU A 436 37.63 -4.09 -11.52
N GLU A 437 36.53 -3.40 -11.22
CA GLU A 437 36.21 -2.07 -11.75
C GLU A 437 36.72 -0.96 -10.83
N ASP A 438 37.25 0.11 -11.42
CA ASP A 438 37.76 1.29 -10.69
C ASP A 438 36.65 2.34 -10.49
N PHE A 439 35.58 1.95 -9.80
CA PHE A 439 34.48 2.87 -9.47
C PHE A 439 34.73 3.62 -8.17
N SER A 440 34.34 4.89 -8.16
CA SER A 440 34.32 5.68 -6.93
C SER A 440 33.28 5.12 -5.95
N PRO A 441 33.41 5.35 -4.63
CA PRO A 441 32.41 4.93 -3.65
C PRO A 441 30.98 5.43 -3.93
N GLN A 442 30.85 6.46 -4.76
CA GLN A 442 29.60 7.09 -5.19
C GLN A 442 28.93 6.35 -6.35
N VAL A 443 29.69 5.64 -7.20
CA VAL A 443 29.16 4.79 -8.27
C VAL A 443 29.18 3.35 -7.79
N ARG A 444 28.08 2.93 -7.16
CA ARG A 444 27.89 1.55 -6.71
C ARG A 444 26.88 0.83 -7.61
N ASP A 445 27.19 -0.42 -7.94
CA ASP A 445 26.29 -1.33 -8.65
C ASP A 445 25.15 -1.79 -7.73
N VAL A 446 23.94 -1.93 -8.30
CA VAL A 446 22.77 -2.55 -7.66
C VAL A 446 22.97 -4.06 -7.45
N SER A 447 23.90 -4.71 -8.15
CA SER A 447 24.21 -6.14 -7.91
C SER A 447 24.73 -6.42 -6.49
N VAL A 448 25.41 -5.46 -5.85
CA VAL A 448 25.78 -5.51 -4.42
C VAL A 448 24.52 -5.54 -3.53
N LEU A 449 23.43 -4.92 -3.98
CA LEU A 449 22.13 -4.95 -3.29
C LEU A 449 21.42 -6.28 -3.46
N ARG A 450 21.75 -7.14 -4.44
CA ARG A 450 21.34 -8.55 -4.40
C ARG A 450 22.29 -9.38 -3.55
N GLY A 451 23.58 -9.06 -3.45
CA GLY A 451 24.44 -9.66 -2.43
C GLY A 451 23.85 -9.50 -1.02
N GLU A 452 23.40 -8.29 -0.67
CA GLU A 452 22.78 -7.99 0.62
C GLU A 452 21.28 -8.37 0.65
N SER A 453 20.49 -8.13 -0.42
CA SER A 453 19.06 -8.47 -0.46
C SER A 453 18.77 -9.93 -0.75
N GLU A 454 19.57 -10.68 -1.52
CA GLU A 454 19.55 -12.16 -1.53
C GLU A 454 20.18 -12.73 -0.27
N GLN A 455 21.10 -12.08 0.44
CA GLN A 455 21.43 -12.52 1.82
C GLN A 455 20.27 -12.26 2.79
N ILE A 456 19.43 -11.24 2.54
CA ILE A 456 18.20 -10.96 3.30
C ILE A 456 17.02 -11.86 2.85
N LEU A 457 16.90 -12.21 1.56
CA LEU A 457 15.83 -13.01 0.93
C LEU A 457 16.16 -14.51 0.85
N LYS A 458 17.44 -14.89 0.91
CA LYS A 458 17.95 -16.25 1.07
C LYS A 458 18.92 -16.26 2.24
N LYS A 459 18.41 -16.09 3.46
CA LYS A 459 19.07 -16.72 4.60
C LYS A 459 18.99 -18.23 4.38
N GLY A 460 20.08 -18.81 3.85
CA GLY A 460 20.16 -20.24 3.62
C GLY A 460 19.79 -21.01 4.90
N GLY A 461 18.85 -21.96 4.78
CA GLY A 461 18.40 -22.79 5.90
C GLY A 461 17.08 -22.40 6.57
N MET A 462 16.36 -21.38 6.08
CA MET A 462 15.03 -21.03 6.61
C MET A 462 13.89 -21.74 5.88
N LYS A 463 12.84 -22.08 6.64
CA LYS A 463 11.55 -22.57 6.12
C LYS A 463 10.74 -21.37 5.60
N ARG A 464 10.19 -21.49 4.39
CA ARG A 464 9.47 -20.41 3.70
C ARG A 464 7.99 -20.70 3.62
N VAL A 465 7.18 -19.74 4.08
CA VAL A 465 5.71 -19.84 4.11
C VAL A 465 5.10 -18.77 3.22
N LEU A 466 4.28 -19.17 2.26
CA LEU A 466 3.47 -18.24 1.47
C LEU A 466 2.09 -18.08 2.12
N LEU A 467 1.78 -16.90 2.66
CA LEU A 467 0.47 -16.57 3.22
C LEU A 467 -0.34 -15.77 2.20
N LEU A 468 -1.36 -16.40 1.62
CA LEU A 468 -2.29 -15.77 0.69
C LEU A 468 -3.44 -15.11 1.46
N GLY A 469 -3.50 -13.78 1.43
CA GLY A 469 -4.49 -12.94 2.10
C GLY A 469 -3.90 -12.16 3.26
N ALA A 470 -4.14 -10.84 3.27
CA ALA A 470 -3.73 -9.91 4.32
C ALA A 470 -4.95 -9.37 5.11
N GLY A 471 -5.94 -10.23 5.36
CA GLY A 471 -7.14 -9.87 6.14
C GLY A 471 -6.95 -9.91 7.65
N TYR A 472 -8.00 -9.61 8.42
CA TYR A 472 -7.95 -9.51 9.89
C TYR A 472 -7.38 -10.73 10.63
N VAL A 473 -7.47 -11.93 10.04
CA VAL A 473 -7.01 -13.19 10.66
C VAL A 473 -5.55 -13.53 10.37
N SER A 474 -4.88 -12.80 9.48
CA SER A 474 -3.52 -13.13 9.02
C SER A 474 -2.43 -12.74 10.03
N GLY A 475 -2.66 -11.71 10.86
CA GLY A 475 -1.67 -11.22 11.84
C GLY A 475 -1.16 -12.31 12.80
N PRO A 476 -2.05 -13.03 13.52
CA PRO A 476 -1.65 -14.13 14.41
C PRO A 476 -0.91 -15.28 13.70
N VAL A 477 -1.16 -15.48 12.40
CA VAL A 477 -0.44 -16.50 11.62
C VAL A 477 1.02 -16.10 11.46
N ILE A 478 1.26 -14.87 11.02
CA ILE A 478 2.61 -14.34 10.81
C ILE A 478 3.35 -14.29 12.14
N GLU A 479 2.70 -13.75 13.18
CA GLU A 479 3.27 -13.66 14.52
C GLU A 479 3.73 -15.03 15.04
N TYR A 480 2.83 -16.02 15.06
CA TYR A 480 3.16 -17.35 15.59
C TYR A 480 4.31 -18.00 14.81
N LEU A 481 4.28 -17.93 13.47
CA LEU A 481 5.30 -18.54 12.62
C LEU A 481 6.67 -17.88 12.76
N THR A 482 6.71 -16.55 12.84
CA THR A 482 7.95 -15.77 12.92
C THR A 482 8.58 -15.72 14.32
N ARG A 483 7.93 -16.29 15.35
CA ARG A 483 8.59 -16.64 16.64
C ARG A 483 9.80 -17.55 16.44
N ASP A 484 9.76 -18.40 15.42
CA ASP A 484 10.93 -19.16 14.99
C ASP A 484 11.76 -18.31 14.02
N ALA A 485 12.97 -17.94 14.43
CA ALA A 485 13.89 -17.18 13.60
C ALA A 485 14.25 -17.91 12.30
N GLY A 486 14.10 -19.25 12.26
CA GLY A 486 14.29 -20.09 11.08
C GLY A 486 13.11 -20.10 10.09
N THR A 487 12.04 -19.32 10.34
CA THR A 487 10.88 -19.24 9.44
C THR A 487 10.74 -17.84 8.84
N GLN A 488 10.51 -17.78 7.53
CA GLN A 488 10.22 -16.55 6.77
C GLN A 488 8.82 -16.64 6.16
N VAL A 489 8.05 -15.56 6.27
CA VAL A 489 6.68 -15.49 5.76
C VAL A 489 6.59 -14.46 4.64
N THR A 490 6.10 -14.87 3.47
CA THR A 490 5.71 -13.95 2.39
C THR A 490 4.20 -13.77 2.46
N VAL A 491 3.73 -12.58 2.80
CA VAL A 491 2.30 -12.23 2.81
C VAL A 491 1.92 -11.61 1.48
N ALA A 492 1.00 -12.24 0.76
CA ALA A 492 0.56 -11.85 -0.58
C ALA A 492 -0.91 -11.40 -0.59
N SER A 493 -1.19 -10.23 -1.15
CA SER A 493 -2.54 -9.66 -1.23
C SER A 493 -2.74 -8.89 -2.54
N ASN A 494 -3.98 -8.76 -3.02
CA ASN A 494 -4.32 -7.86 -4.14
C ASN A 494 -4.33 -6.38 -3.71
N LEU A 495 -4.21 -6.11 -2.41
CA LEU A 495 -4.05 -4.80 -1.80
C LEU A 495 -2.66 -4.73 -1.15
N LEU A 496 -1.67 -4.18 -1.88
CA LEU A 496 -0.27 -4.14 -1.44
C LEU A 496 -0.09 -3.48 -0.07
N ASN A 497 -0.79 -2.37 0.17
CA ASN A 497 -0.73 -1.64 1.43
C ASN A 497 -1.08 -2.53 2.65
N GLN A 498 -2.04 -3.45 2.52
CA GLN A 498 -2.37 -4.37 3.62
C GLN A 498 -1.24 -5.37 3.88
N ALA A 499 -0.57 -5.85 2.83
CA ALA A 499 0.57 -6.75 2.95
C ALA A 499 1.78 -6.02 3.57
N GLU A 500 2.05 -4.78 3.15
CA GLU A 500 3.11 -3.92 3.70
C GLU A 500 2.86 -3.59 5.17
N ASP A 501 1.64 -3.21 5.53
CA ASP A 501 1.23 -2.95 6.91
C ASP A 501 1.44 -4.17 7.82
N MET A 502 1.29 -5.39 7.28
CA MET A 502 1.61 -6.62 8.02
C MET A 502 3.11 -6.85 8.09
N ALA A 503 3.84 -6.76 6.97
CA ALA A 503 5.27 -6.99 6.94
C ALA A 503 6.05 -6.01 7.84
N ALA A 504 5.58 -4.78 7.98
CA ALA A 504 6.17 -3.78 8.88
C ALA A 504 6.03 -4.14 10.37
N LYS A 505 5.06 -4.98 10.75
CA LYS A 505 4.78 -5.35 12.15
C LYS A 505 5.57 -6.55 12.64
N TYR A 506 6.02 -7.42 11.73
CA TYR A 506 6.59 -8.72 12.09
C TYR A 506 7.98 -8.92 11.49
N PRO A 507 8.91 -9.54 12.24
CA PRO A 507 10.23 -9.88 11.70
C PRO A 507 10.09 -10.95 10.60
N ASN A 508 11.13 -11.08 9.76
CA ASN A 508 11.20 -12.11 8.71
C ASN A 508 9.94 -12.20 7.82
N THR A 509 9.27 -11.06 7.60
CA THR A 509 8.03 -11.00 6.82
C THR A 509 8.23 -10.14 5.60
N ILE A 510 7.80 -10.64 4.44
CA ILE A 510 7.93 -9.97 3.14
C ILE A 510 6.53 -9.69 2.61
N ALA A 511 6.27 -8.45 2.22
CA ALA A 511 5.03 -8.07 1.56
C ALA A 511 5.10 -8.33 0.06
N MET A 512 3.97 -8.75 -0.52
CA MET A 512 3.87 -8.98 -1.95
C MET A 512 2.48 -8.64 -2.49
N MET A 513 2.45 -7.98 -3.65
CA MET A 513 1.20 -7.84 -4.39
C MET A 513 0.94 -9.08 -5.25
N LEU A 514 -0.25 -9.65 -5.11
CA LEU A 514 -0.69 -10.78 -5.91
C LEU A 514 -2.21 -10.78 -6.08
N ASP A 515 -2.67 -10.67 -7.33
CA ASP A 515 -4.04 -10.99 -7.71
C ASP A 515 -4.09 -12.40 -8.33
N ILE A 516 -4.53 -13.37 -7.54
CA ILE A 516 -4.59 -14.78 -7.95
C ILE A 516 -5.55 -15.03 -9.12
N THR A 517 -6.46 -14.10 -9.44
CA THR A 517 -7.41 -14.26 -10.54
C THR A 517 -6.81 -13.81 -11.88
N ARG A 518 -5.74 -13.02 -11.85
CA ARG A 518 -5.13 -12.41 -13.05
C ARG A 518 -3.68 -12.84 -13.28
N GLN A 519 -2.97 -13.29 -12.24
CA GLN A 519 -1.53 -13.51 -12.23
C GLN A 519 -1.16 -14.98 -11.94
N GLU A 520 -1.73 -15.91 -12.69
CA GLU A 520 -1.55 -17.36 -12.50
C GLU A 520 -0.07 -17.79 -12.51
N SER A 521 0.72 -17.29 -13.46
CA SER A 521 2.16 -17.61 -13.57
C SER A 521 2.97 -17.11 -12.37
N HIS A 522 2.60 -15.95 -11.81
CA HIS A 522 3.24 -15.40 -10.63
C HIS A 522 2.90 -16.23 -9.38
N LEU A 523 1.63 -16.59 -9.21
CA LEU A 523 1.18 -17.50 -8.16
C LEU A 523 1.95 -18.83 -8.21
N GLU A 524 2.12 -19.43 -9.39
CA GLU A 524 2.89 -20.67 -9.55
C GLU A 524 4.36 -20.51 -9.14
N SER A 525 5.01 -19.41 -9.55
CA SER A 525 6.39 -19.12 -9.17
C SER A 525 6.53 -19.01 -7.66
N LEU A 526 5.62 -18.28 -7.02
CA LEU A 526 5.64 -18.10 -5.58
C LEU A 526 5.41 -19.41 -4.86
N ILE A 527 4.39 -20.18 -5.24
CA ILE A 527 4.14 -21.49 -4.61
C ILE A 527 5.40 -22.35 -4.69
N LYS A 528 6.03 -22.45 -5.87
CA LYS A 528 7.26 -23.23 -6.06
C LYS A 528 8.42 -22.77 -5.17
N ASP A 529 8.49 -21.48 -4.87
CA ASP A 529 9.51 -20.88 -4.02
C ASP A 529 9.17 -20.93 -2.53
N HIS A 530 8.15 -21.68 -2.09
CA HIS A 530 7.82 -21.82 -0.67
C HIS A 530 7.64 -23.30 -0.31
N ASP A 531 7.84 -23.63 0.96
CA ASP A 531 7.71 -25.00 1.47
C ASP A 531 6.26 -25.36 1.80
N ILE A 532 5.45 -24.35 2.11
CA ILE A 532 4.03 -24.48 2.39
C ILE A 532 3.26 -23.20 2.05
N VAL A 533 2.01 -23.36 1.64
CA VAL A 533 1.07 -22.27 1.38
C VAL A 533 -0.03 -22.26 2.44
N ILE A 534 -0.32 -21.10 3.02
CA ILE A 534 -1.47 -20.88 3.89
C ILE A 534 -2.46 -19.98 3.14
N SER A 535 -3.66 -20.49 2.87
CA SER A 535 -4.71 -19.71 2.19
C SER A 535 -5.74 -19.18 3.18
N MET A 536 -5.71 -17.86 3.40
CA MET A 536 -6.70 -17.08 4.15
C MET A 536 -7.60 -16.26 3.22
N LEU A 537 -7.70 -16.68 1.95
CA LEU A 537 -8.59 -16.11 0.94
C LEU A 537 -10.04 -16.57 1.11
N PRO A 538 -11.02 -15.91 0.45
CA PRO A 538 -12.36 -16.46 0.31
C PRO A 538 -12.36 -17.89 -0.23
N TYR A 539 -13.18 -18.77 0.36
CA TYR A 539 -13.10 -20.22 0.12
C TYR A 539 -13.32 -20.66 -1.33
N ALA A 540 -13.95 -19.81 -2.14
CA ALA A 540 -14.16 -20.05 -3.57
C ALA A 540 -12.83 -20.19 -4.34
N PHE A 541 -11.75 -19.58 -3.84
CA PHE A 541 -10.43 -19.62 -4.47
C PHE A 541 -9.58 -20.83 -4.07
N HIS A 542 -9.92 -21.55 -2.99
CA HIS A 542 -9.12 -22.67 -2.50
C HIS A 542 -8.91 -23.77 -3.54
N PRO A 543 -9.90 -24.20 -4.35
CA PRO A 543 -9.66 -25.20 -5.39
C PRO A 543 -8.63 -24.77 -6.44
N GLN A 544 -8.55 -23.48 -6.77
CA GLN A 544 -7.55 -22.95 -7.69
C GLN A 544 -6.16 -23.01 -7.07
N VAL A 545 -5.99 -22.51 -5.84
CA VAL A 545 -4.72 -22.54 -5.12
C VAL A 545 -4.22 -23.98 -4.91
N ALA A 546 -5.13 -24.89 -4.52
CA ALA A 546 -4.82 -26.29 -4.30
C ALA A 546 -4.31 -26.98 -5.58
N LYS A 547 -4.90 -26.70 -6.75
CA LYS A 547 -4.41 -27.22 -8.04
C LYS A 547 -2.97 -26.80 -8.33
N HIS A 548 -2.61 -25.55 -8.06
CA HIS A 548 -1.22 -25.10 -8.24
C HIS A 548 -0.27 -25.71 -7.20
N CYS A 549 -0.72 -25.87 -5.95
CA CYS A 549 0.04 -26.57 -4.91
C CYS A 549 0.33 -28.03 -5.30
N ILE A 550 -0.68 -28.76 -5.81
CA ILE A 550 -0.54 -30.12 -6.34
C ILE A 550 0.47 -30.16 -7.49
N LYS A 551 0.34 -29.23 -8.45
CA LYS A 551 1.24 -29.14 -9.61
C LYS A 551 2.70 -28.90 -9.20
N MET A 552 2.93 -28.05 -8.20
CA MET A 552 4.27 -27.70 -7.71
C MET A 552 4.78 -28.63 -6.59
N LYS A 553 3.95 -29.56 -6.11
CA LYS A 553 4.23 -30.46 -4.98
C LYS A 553 4.53 -29.72 -3.68
N VAL A 554 3.75 -28.69 -3.38
CA VAL A 554 3.86 -27.87 -2.17
C VAL A 554 2.67 -28.11 -1.27
N ASN A 555 2.89 -28.23 0.04
CA ASN A 555 1.81 -28.45 1.01
C ASN A 555 0.92 -27.20 1.15
N MET A 556 -0.30 -27.39 1.64
CA MET A 556 -1.26 -26.29 1.81
C MET A 556 -2.01 -26.38 3.14
N VAL A 557 -2.33 -25.25 3.75
CA VAL A 557 -3.21 -25.13 4.92
C VAL A 557 -4.30 -24.09 4.64
N THR A 558 -5.52 -24.34 5.11
CA THR A 558 -6.65 -23.41 5.00
C THR A 558 -7.56 -23.54 6.22
N ALA A 559 -8.12 -22.41 6.64
CA ALA A 559 -9.06 -22.32 7.76
C ALA A 559 -10.53 -22.49 7.32
N SER A 560 -10.79 -23.02 6.12
CA SER A 560 -12.13 -23.15 5.54
C SER A 560 -12.60 -24.60 5.42
N TYR A 561 -13.92 -24.77 5.34
CA TYR A 561 -14.58 -26.05 5.06
C TYR A 561 -13.98 -26.79 3.87
N LEU A 562 -13.93 -28.12 3.99
CA LEU A 562 -13.64 -29.02 2.88
C LEU A 562 -14.82 -29.04 1.90
N SER A 563 -14.76 -28.18 0.87
CA SER A 563 -15.79 -28.11 -0.16
C SER A 563 -15.80 -29.36 -1.06
N PRO A 564 -16.92 -29.67 -1.76
CA PRO A 564 -16.95 -30.75 -2.74
C PRO A 564 -15.85 -30.64 -3.80
N ALA A 565 -15.62 -29.43 -4.32
CA ALA A 565 -14.57 -29.16 -5.31
C ALA A 565 -13.15 -29.38 -4.75
N MET A 566 -12.93 -29.16 -3.45
CA MET A 566 -11.68 -29.53 -2.79
C MET A 566 -11.58 -31.04 -2.63
N LYS A 567 -12.65 -31.71 -2.18
CA LYS A 567 -12.69 -33.18 -1.98
C LYS A 567 -12.38 -33.95 -3.27
N GLU A 568 -12.79 -33.45 -4.43
CA GLU A 568 -12.43 -34.00 -5.74
C GLU A 568 -10.92 -34.07 -6.01
N LEU A 569 -10.12 -33.23 -5.33
CA LEU A 569 -8.67 -33.19 -5.46
C LEU A 569 -7.93 -34.22 -4.59
N GLN A 570 -8.64 -35.04 -3.80
CA GLN A 570 -8.06 -36.04 -2.87
C GLN A 570 -6.99 -36.88 -3.53
N LYS A 571 -7.37 -37.59 -4.60
CA LYS A 571 -6.46 -38.51 -5.29
C LYS A 571 -5.27 -37.78 -5.90
N SER A 572 -5.49 -36.59 -6.48
CA SER A 572 -4.41 -35.80 -7.08
C SER A 572 -3.41 -35.29 -6.03
N ALA A 573 -3.86 -34.94 -4.83
CA ALA A 573 -2.98 -34.54 -3.73
C ALA A 573 -2.19 -35.73 -3.16
N GLU A 574 -2.81 -36.92 -3.05
CA GLU A 574 -2.15 -38.17 -2.69
C GLU A 574 -1.07 -38.55 -3.72
N ASP A 575 -1.42 -38.55 -5.01
CA ASP A 575 -0.51 -38.86 -6.11
C ASP A 575 0.68 -37.87 -6.19
N ALA A 576 0.45 -36.59 -5.83
CA ALA A 576 1.50 -35.58 -5.74
C ALA A 576 2.37 -35.71 -4.48
N GLY A 577 1.96 -36.51 -3.50
CA GLY A 577 2.68 -36.73 -2.24
C GLY A 577 2.62 -35.53 -1.27
N ILE A 578 1.62 -34.67 -1.41
CA ILE A 578 1.46 -33.48 -0.56
C ILE A 578 0.34 -33.64 0.46
N THR A 579 0.39 -32.81 1.49
CA THR A 579 -0.60 -32.69 2.54
C THR A 579 -1.34 -31.37 2.38
N ILE A 580 -2.66 -31.42 2.22
CA ILE A 580 -3.54 -30.25 2.20
C ILE A 580 -4.41 -30.30 3.45
N VAL A 581 -4.17 -29.41 4.39
CA VAL A 581 -4.89 -29.36 5.66
C VAL A 581 -6.02 -28.34 5.56
N ASN A 582 -7.25 -28.80 5.73
CA ASN A 582 -8.47 -28.00 5.71
C ASN A 582 -9.02 -27.82 7.12
N GLU A 583 -10.00 -26.93 7.25
CA GLU A 583 -10.78 -26.78 8.49
C GLU A 583 -9.91 -26.43 9.71
N MET A 584 -8.82 -25.68 9.52
CA MET A 584 -7.92 -25.23 10.60
C MET A 584 -8.25 -23.81 11.06
N GLY A 585 -9.46 -23.58 11.57
CA GLY A 585 -9.91 -22.30 12.12
C GLY A 585 -10.65 -22.47 13.46
N LEU A 586 -11.65 -21.62 13.68
CA LEU A 586 -12.52 -21.68 14.86
C LEU A 586 -13.68 -22.66 14.64
N ASP A 587 -14.49 -22.39 13.61
CA ASP A 587 -15.68 -23.13 13.20
C ASP A 587 -15.77 -23.01 11.66
N PRO A 588 -15.16 -23.94 10.91
CA PRO A 588 -14.63 -25.23 11.34
C PRO A 588 -13.17 -25.18 11.83
N GLY A 589 -12.87 -25.94 12.89
CA GLY A 589 -11.54 -26.24 13.42
C GLY A 589 -11.55 -26.59 14.91
N ILE A 590 -11.50 -25.59 15.79
CA ILE A 590 -11.52 -25.81 17.25
C ILE A 590 -12.78 -26.60 17.68
N ASP A 591 -13.92 -26.33 17.05
CA ASP A 591 -15.16 -27.08 17.28
C ASP A 591 -14.98 -28.59 17.03
N HIS A 592 -14.36 -28.96 15.89
CA HIS A 592 -14.04 -30.34 15.53
C HIS A 592 -13.12 -31.00 16.53
N MET A 593 -12.05 -30.31 16.89
CA MET A 593 -11.04 -30.85 17.79
C MET A 593 -11.61 -31.15 19.18
N LEU A 594 -12.38 -30.21 19.74
CA LEU A 594 -13.02 -30.38 21.04
C LEU A 594 -14.12 -31.45 21.01
N ALA A 595 -14.88 -31.53 19.92
CA ALA A 595 -15.88 -32.58 19.72
C ALA A 595 -15.21 -33.96 19.70
N MET A 596 -14.19 -34.14 18.86
CA MET A 596 -13.53 -35.43 18.68
C MET A 596 -12.77 -35.88 19.93
N GLU A 597 -12.11 -34.98 20.66
CA GLU A 597 -11.49 -35.33 21.94
C GLU A 597 -12.49 -35.93 22.93
N CYS A 598 -13.69 -35.35 23.03
CA CYS A 598 -14.75 -35.84 23.91
C CYS A 598 -15.36 -37.16 23.39
N ILE A 599 -15.63 -37.26 22.09
CA ILE A 599 -16.24 -38.44 21.46
C ILE A 599 -15.29 -39.64 21.53
N ASP A 600 -14.02 -39.46 21.22
CA ASP A 600 -13.01 -40.52 21.28
C ASP A 600 -12.81 -41.01 22.72
N GLN A 601 -12.82 -40.09 23.70
CA GLN A 601 -12.76 -40.47 25.10
C GLN A 601 -14.00 -41.28 25.53
N ALA A 602 -15.20 -40.84 25.15
CA ALA A 602 -16.44 -41.57 25.43
C ALA A 602 -16.41 -42.99 24.84
N LYS A 603 -15.95 -43.14 23.59
CA LYS A 603 -15.80 -44.44 22.93
C LYS A 603 -14.75 -45.32 23.64
N ALA A 604 -13.63 -44.73 24.07
CA ALA A 604 -12.60 -45.45 24.82
C ALA A 604 -13.12 -45.99 26.17
N ASP A 605 -14.05 -45.26 26.79
CA ASP A 605 -14.72 -45.65 28.03
C ASP A 605 -15.92 -46.61 27.78
N GLY A 606 -16.13 -47.07 26.55
CA GLY A 606 -17.21 -47.98 26.16
C GLY A 606 -18.59 -47.34 26.08
N CYS A 607 -18.67 -46.01 26.12
CA CYS A 607 -19.92 -45.26 26.08
C CYS A 607 -20.40 -45.03 24.64
N THR A 608 -21.69 -44.72 24.48
CA THR A 608 -22.29 -44.35 23.17
C THR A 608 -22.72 -42.89 23.17
N VAL A 609 -22.44 -42.16 22.10
CA VAL A 609 -22.91 -40.78 21.93
C VAL A 609 -24.35 -40.79 21.42
N GLU A 610 -25.29 -40.26 22.20
CA GLU A 610 -26.71 -40.15 21.84
C GLU A 610 -27.06 -38.79 21.25
N THR A 611 -26.41 -37.72 21.69
CA THR A 611 -26.71 -36.36 21.21
C THR A 611 -25.44 -35.54 21.07
N TYR A 612 -25.39 -34.70 20.04
CA TYR A 612 -24.35 -33.71 19.83
C TYR A 612 -24.99 -32.40 19.40
N SER A 613 -24.65 -31.32 20.12
CA SER A 613 -24.91 -29.97 19.67
C SER A 613 -23.66 -29.10 19.81
N SER A 614 -23.43 -28.22 18.84
CA SER A 614 -22.28 -27.30 18.86
C SER A 614 -22.70 -25.93 18.33
N PHE A 615 -22.56 -24.92 19.18
CA PHE A 615 -22.92 -23.55 18.85
C PHE A 615 -21.73 -22.63 19.04
N CYS A 616 -21.43 -21.81 18.04
CA CYS A 616 -20.29 -20.90 18.05
C CYS A 616 -20.69 -19.52 17.54
N GLY A 617 -20.16 -18.45 18.12
CA GLY A 617 -20.39 -17.09 17.65
C GLY A 617 -19.19 -16.18 17.91
N GLY A 618 -18.81 -15.44 16.88
CA GLY A 618 -17.94 -14.28 17.00
C GLY A 618 -18.78 -13.02 17.12
N LEU A 619 -18.72 -12.39 18.30
CA LEU A 619 -19.62 -11.32 18.72
C LEU A 619 -18.79 -10.13 19.22
N PRO A 620 -19.34 -8.90 19.25
CA PRO A 620 -18.73 -7.87 20.09
C PRO A 620 -18.76 -8.30 21.55
N ALA A 621 -17.77 -7.90 22.35
CA ALA A 621 -17.90 -8.02 23.80
C ALA A 621 -19.16 -7.26 24.27
N PRO A 622 -19.83 -7.68 25.37
CA PRO A 622 -21.11 -7.11 25.78
C PRO A 622 -21.13 -5.58 25.85
N GLU A 623 -20.07 -4.99 26.39
CA GLU A 623 -19.85 -3.54 26.50
C GLU A 623 -19.63 -2.82 25.16
N CYS A 624 -19.23 -3.55 24.11
CA CYS A 624 -19.03 -3.03 22.74
C CYS A 624 -20.20 -3.35 21.80
N SER A 625 -21.29 -3.94 22.33
CA SER A 625 -22.44 -4.38 21.54
C SER A 625 -23.44 -3.26 21.23
N ASP A 626 -23.23 -2.02 21.68
CA ASP A 626 -24.23 -0.96 21.59
C ASP A 626 -24.37 -0.34 20.20
N ASN A 627 -25.03 -1.09 19.31
CA ASN A 627 -25.44 -0.65 17.99
C ASN A 627 -26.76 -1.35 17.58
N PRO A 628 -27.45 -0.88 16.52
CA PRO A 628 -28.72 -1.44 16.10
C PRO A 628 -28.69 -2.93 15.77
N LEU A 629 -27.56 -3.49 15.31
CA LEU A 629 -27.45 -4.92 15.02
C LEU A 629 -26.96 -5.75 16.21
N ARG A 630 -26.56 -5.12 17.32
CA ARG A 630 -25.81 -5.78 18.41
C ARG A 630 -24.63 -6.62 17.90
N TYR A 631 -24.04 -6.21 16.77
CA TYR A 631 -23.00 -6.95 16.06
C TYR A 631 -21.94 -6.00 15.48
N LYS A 632 -20.70 -6.47 15.38
CA LYS A 632 -19.58 -5.78 14.74
C LYS A 632 -18.73 -6.80 13.99
N PHE A 633 -18.12 -6.38 12.90
CA PHE A 633 -17.41 -7.29 12.00
C PHE A 633 -15.94 -7.42 12.41
N SER A 634 -15.56 -8.61 12.87
CA SER A 634 -14.16 -9.03 13.10
C SER A 634 -13.62 -9.93 11.96
N TRP A 635 -14.45 -10.19 10.96
CA TRP A 635 -14.15 -10.96 9.75
C TRP A 635 -15.10 -10.52 8.61
N SER A 636 -14.92 -11.08 7.41
CA SER A 636 -15.63 -10.67 6.19
C SER A 636 -17.16 -10.55 6.39
N PRO A 637 -17.75 -9.33 6.29
CA PRO A 637 -19.19 -9.13 6.41
C PRO A 637 -19.98 -9.91 5.36
N TYR A 638 -19.44 -10.05 4.15
CA TYR A 638 -20.09 -10.79 3.06
C TYR A 638 -20.44 -12.22 3.49
N GLY A 639 -19.49 -12.92 4.14
CA GLY A 639 -19.70 -14.29 4.60
C GLY A 639 -20.72 -14.38 5.74
N VAL A 640 -20.72 -13.41 6.67
CA VAL A 640 -21.72 -13.32 7.76
C VAL A 640 -23.12 -13.20 7.15
N LEU A 641 -23.31 -12.23 6.26
CA LEU A 641 -24.60 -11.95 5.63
C LEU A 641 -25.10 -13.16 4.83
N LEU A 642 -24.24 -13.78 4.02
CA LEU A 642 -24.58 -14.97 3.22
C LEU A 642 -25.00 -16.16 4.09
N ASN A 643 -24.38 -16.33 5.26
CA ASN A 643 -24.73 -17.42 6.18
C ASN A 643 -26.19 -17.29 6.68
N THR A 644 -26.68 -16.06 6.89
CA THR A 644 -28.06 -15.83 7.39
C THR A 644 -29.16 -16.21 6.39
N ILE A 645 -28.84 -16.30 5.10
CA ILE A 645 -29.79 -16.68 4.04
C ILE A 645 -29.55 -18.10 3.50
N SER A 646 -28.54 -18.80 4.03
CA SER A 646 -28.21 -20.17 3.64
C SER A 646 -29.25 -21.17 4.17
N PRO A 647 -29.44 -22.33 3.52
CA PRO A 647 -30.30 -23.39 4.04
C PRO A 647 -29.65 -24.08 5.23
N ALA A 648 -30.46 -24.77 6.05
CA ALA A 648 -29.95 -25.63 7.11
C ALA A 648 -30.61 -27.01 7.15
N ILE A 649 -29.84 -28.07 7.42
CA ILE A 649 -30.31 -29.46 7.58
C ILE A 649 -29.63 -30.03 8.83
N TYR A 650 -30.41 -30.55 9.77
CA TYR A 650 -29.88 -31.12 11.02
C TYR A 650 -30.77 -32.25 11.54
N LEU A 651 -30.24 -33.04 12.46
CA LEU A 651 -30.96 -34.13 13.10
C LEU A 651 -31.38 -33.69 14.51
N LYS A 652 -32.66 -33.79 14.86
CA LYS A 652 -33.19 -33.52 16.21
C LYS A 652 -34.20 -34.61 16.55
N ASP A 653 -33.95 -35.35 17.62
CA ASP A 653 -34.83 -36.43 18.11
C ASP A 653 -35.22 -37.46 17.02
N ASN A 654 -34.23 -37.95 16.27
CA ASN A 654 -34.35 -38.88 15.14
C ASN A 654 -35.10 -38.32 13.92
N GLN A 655 -35.38 -37.02 13.88
CA GLN A 655 -36.01 -36.37 12.75
C GLN A 655 -35.02 -35.47 12.03
N VAL A 656 -34.92 -35.65 10.71
CA VAL A 656 -34.16 -34.74 9.85
C VAL A 656 -35.02 -33.50 9.63
N ILE A 657 -34.56 -32.37 10.16
CA ILE A 657 -35.20 -31.06 9.99
C ILE A 657 -34.46 -30.32 8.88
N SER A 658 -35.22 -29.78 7.92
CA SER A 658 -34.72 -28.99 6.80
C SER A 658 -35.34 -27.60 6.81
N VAL A 659 -34.49 -26.59 6.75
CA VAL A 659 -34.83 -25.17 6.72
C VAL A 659 -34.42 -24.64 5.34
N PRO A 660 -35.35 -24.10 4.55
CA PRO A 660 -35.07 -23.62 3.20
C PRO A 660 -34.16 -22.37 3.20
N PRO A 661 -33.49 -22.09 2.07
CA PRO A 661 -32.72 -20.85 1.91
C PRO A 661 -33.64 -19.61 1.83
N GLY A 662 -33.05 -18.42 1.83
CA GLY A 662 -33.78 -17.17 1.60
C GLY A 662 -34.34 -16.51 2.86
N GLY A 663 -33.80 -16.84 4.03
CA GLY A 663 -34.07 -16.12 5.29
C GLY A 663 -34.86 -16.87 6.35
N ALA A 664 -35.46 -18.03 6.02
CA ALA A 664 -36.23 -18.84 6.96
C ALA A 664 -35.41 -19.30 8.18
N LEU A 665 -34.07 -19.27 8.06
CA LEU A 665 -33.13 -19.59 9.12
C LEU A 665 -33.29 -18.73 10.37
N LEU A 666 -33.64 -17.46 10.20
CA LEU A 666 -33.84 -16.53 11.30
C LEU A 666 -35.18 -16.75 12.00
N ASP A 667 -36.16 -17.38 11.34
CA ASP A 667 -37.45 -17.67 11.94
C ASP A 667 -37.37 -18.80 12.97
N VAL A 668 -36.42 -19.73 12.79
CA VAL A 668 -36.19 -20.91 13.64
C VAL A 668 -35.13 -20.69 14.73
N THR A 669 -34.75 -19.44 15.01
CA THR A 669 -33.82 -19.09 16.09
C THR A 669 -34.36 -19.47 17.47
N GLU A 670 -33.54 -20.11 18.30
CA GLU A 670 -33.87 -20.48 19.68
C GLU A 670 -33.01 -19.69 20.69
N PRO A 671 -33.55 -19.25 21.84
CA PRO A 671 -32.76 -18.62 22.90
C PRO A 671 -31.81 -19.63 23.54
N MET A 672 -30.66 -19.14 24.00
CA MET A 672 -29.55 -19.95 24.53
C MET A 672 -29.18 -19.51 25.95
N ASP A 673 -29.72 -20.22 26.94
CA ASP A 673 -29.62 -19.83 28.36
C ASP A 673 -28.45 -20.49 29.12
N PHE A 674 -27.54 -21.18 28.42
CA PHE A 674 -26.43 -21.91 29.06
C PHE A 674 -25.38 -20.99 29.71
N MET A 675 -25.43 -19.67 29.43
CA MET A 675 -24.69 -18.64 30.15
C MET A 675 -25.61 -17.46 30.49
N PRO A 676 -26.25 -17.44 31.68
CA PRO A 676 -27.27 -16.43 32.03
C PRO A 676 -26.80 -14.97 32.01
N GLY A 677 -25.47 -14.74 32.06
CA GLY A 677 -24.88 -13.41 31.92
C GLY A 677 -24.86 -12.86 30.49
N PHE A 678 -25.13 -13.71 29.49
CA PHE A 678 -25.24 -13.32 28.08
C PHE A 678 -26.67 -13.54 27.60
N ASN A 679 -27.14 -12.64 26.73
CA ASN A 679 -28.41 -12.78 26.04
C ASN A 679 -28.15 -13.33 24.63
N LEU A 680 -28.08 -14.66 24.52
CA LEU A 680 -27.70 -15.35 23.29
C LEU A 680 -28.91 -16.01 22.62
N GLU A 681 -28.88 -16.05 21.30
CA GLU A 681 -29.77 -16.86 20.48
C GLU A 681 -28.95 -17.65 19.47
N ALA A 682 -29.49 -18.74 18.94
CA ALA A 682 -28.82 -19.49 17.90
C ALA A 682 -29.74 -19.92 16.77
N PHE A 683 -29.14 -20.11 15.60
CA PHE A 683 -29.76 -20.76 14.45
C PHE A 683 -28.83 -21.86 13.90
N PRO A 684 -29.38 -22.90 13.24
CA PRO A 684 -28.57 -24.01 12.74
C PRO A 684 -27.69 -23.62 11.53
N ASN A 685 -26.53 -24.26 11.39
CA ASN A 685 -25.57 -24.01 10.32
C ASN A 685 -25.64 -25.09 9.25
N ARG A 686 -25.85 -24.67 7.99
CA ARG A 686 -25.66 -25.51 6.79
C ARG A 686 -26.16 -26.95 7.00
N ASP A 687 -25.36 -27.95 6.73
CA ASP A 687 -25.78 -29.35 6.86
C ASP A 687 -24.99 -30.04 7.96
N SER A 688 -25.63 -30.22 9.12
CA SER A 688 -25.09 -30.90 10.28
C SER A 688 -25.07 -32.42 10.11
N THR A 689 -25.96 -32.99 9.29
CA THR A 689 -26.10 -34.45 9.14
C THR A 689 -24.86 -35.11 8.55
N LYS A 690 -24.08 -34.35 7.78
CA LYS A 690 -22.80 -34.76 7.19
C LYS A 690 -21.72 -35.12 8.22
N TYR A 691 -21.87 -34.71 9.49
CA TYR A 691 -20.87 -34.97 10.53
C TYR A 691 -21.08 -36.30 11.27
N ALA A 692 -22.17 -37.04 11.01
CA ALA A 692 -22.42 -38.31 11.67
C ALA A 692 -21.32 -39.34 11.40
N GLU A 693 -20.96 -39.56 10.13
CA GLU A 693 -19.91 -40.50 9.71
C GLU A 693 -18.49 -40.00 10.10
N PRO A 694 -18.07 -38.75 9.81
CA PRO A 694 -16.73 -38.27 10.17
C PRO A 694 -16.44 -38.29 11.68
N TYR A 695 -17.46 -38.10 12.52
CA TYR A 695 -17.33 -38.20 13.97
C TYR A 695 -17.57 -39.64 14.50
N GLY A 696 -18.08 -40.54 13.65
CA GLY A 696 -18.50 -41.90 14.02
C GLY A 696 -19.57 -41.90 15.12
N ILE A 697 -20.63 -41.11 14.94
CA ILE A 697 -21.76 -40.98 15.86
C ILE A 697 -23.09 -41.18 15.11
N GLU A 698 -23.13 -42.11 14.17
CA GLU A 698 -24.31 -42.44 13.35
C GLU A 698 -25.50 -42.93 14.19
N SER A 699 -25.24 -43.40 15.41
CA SER A 699 -26.28 -43.76 16.40
C SER A 699 -26.87 -42.56 17.16
N ALA A 700 -26.31 -41.35 16.99
CA ALA A 700 -26.81 -40.16 17.67
C ALA A 700 -28.20 -39.80 17.14
N ARG A 701 -29.15 -39.57 18.04
CA ARG A 701 -30.51 -39.12 17.72
C ARG A 701 -30.62 -37.62 17.47
N THR A 702 -29.63 -36.84 17.90
CA THR A 702 -29.56 -35.39 17.68
C THR A 702 -28.15 -35.01 17.26
N LEU A 703 -28.04 -34.27 16.15
CA LEU A 703 -26.81 -33.77 15.57
C LEU A 703 -27.07 -32.40 14.96
N ILE A 704 -26.68 -31.35 15.68
CA ILE A 704 -26.89 -29.95 15.27
C ILE A 704 -25.62 -29.13 15.48
N ARG A 705 -25.28 -28.32 14.48
CA ARG A 705 -24.32 -27.22 14.60
C ARG A 705 -25.04 -25.92 14.33
N GLY A 706 -24.63 -24.83 14.97
CA GLY A 706 -25.28 -23.54 14.80
C GLY A 706 -24.42 -22.34 15.13
N THR A 707 -24.92 -21.17 14.74
CA THR A 707 -24.29 -19.87 14.99
C THR A 707 -24.97 -19.17 16.16
N LEU A 708 -24.19 -18.60 17.08
CA LEU A 708 -24.68 -17.74 18.15
C LEU A 708 -24.75 -16.27 17.71
N LEU A 709 -25.80 -15.57 18.14
CA LEU A 709 -26.02 -14.13 17.99
C LEU A 709 -26.38 -13.47 19.33
N CYS A 710 -26.22 -12.15 19.43
CA CYS A 710 -26.65 -11.38 20.59
C CYS A 710 -28.10 -10.89 20.44
N ASN A 711 -29.03 -11.40 21.26
CA ASN A 711 -30.42 -10.94 21.39
C ASN A 711 -31.28 -11.07 20.10
N GLN A 712 -32.57 -10.73 20.17
CA GLN A 712 -33.58 -10.78 19.08
C GLN A 712 -33.47 -9.65 18.04
N ILE A 713 -32.68 -8.62 18.31
CA ILE A 713 -32.59 -7.43 17.46
C ILE A 713 -31.94 -7.73 16.09
N PRO A 714 -30.83 -8.49 15.99
CA PRO A 714 -30.30 -8.94 14.69
C PRO A 714 -31.37 -9.58 13.78
N LYS A 715 -32.22 -10.46 14.32
CA LYS A 715 -33.30 -11.13 13.56
C LYS A 715 -34.22 -10.12 12.85
N ILE A 716 -34.59 -9.04 13.53
CA ILE A 716 -35.48 -8.00 12.96
C ILE A 716 -34.78 -7.29 11.79
N PHE A 717 -33.52 -6.88 11.97
CA PHE A 717 -32.79 -6.15 10.94
C PHE A 717 -32.41 -7.01 9.74
N PHE A 718 -31.99 -8.25 9.96
CA PHE A 718 -31.72 -9.18 8.87
C PHE A 718 -33.00 -9.51 8.08
N ASN A 719 -34.14 -9.69 8.76
CA ASN A 719 -35.42 -9.83 8.07
C ASN A 719 -35.80 -8.59 7.25
N ILE A 720 -35.45 -7.39 7.70
CA ILE A 720 -35.62 -6.16 6.90
C ILE A 720 -34.72 -6.21 5.66
N PHE A 721 -33.43 -6.56 5.81
CA PHE A 721 -32.51 -6.66 4.67
C PHE A 721 -33.00 -7.68 3.63
N ILE A 722 -33.51 -8.82 4.08
CA ILE A 722 -34.04 -9.87 3.19
C ILE A 722 -35.28 -9.36 2.46
N ARG A 723 -36.24 -8.75 3.17
CA ARG A 723 -37.48 -8.23 2.56
C ARG A 723 -37.24 -7.08 1.58
N LEU A 724 -36.19 -6.29 1.79
CA LEU A 724 -35.78 -5.21 0.90
C LEU A 724 -34.91 -5.70 -0.28
N GLY A 725 -34.60 -6.99 -0.38
CA GLY A 725 -33.71 -7.54 -1.41
C GLY A 725 -32.23 -7.16 -1.23
N MET A 726 -31.85 -6.66 -0.06
CA MET A 726 -30.50 -6.15 0.23
C MET A 726 -29.45 -7.24 0.39
N LEU A 727 -29.87 -8.51 0.55
CA LEU A 727 -28.97 -9.68 0.60
C LEU A 727 -28.94 -10.45 -0.73
N SER A 728 -29.32 -9.81 -1.84
CA SER A 728 -29.35 -10.41 -3.17
C SER A 728 -27.98 -10.38 -3.85
N GLU A 729 -27.66 -11.43 -4.62
CA GLU A 729 -26.50 -11.46 -5.52
C GLU A 729 -26.79 -10.82 -6.89
N GLU A 730 -27.92 -10.11 -7.04
CA GLU A 730 -28.20 -9.34 -8.26
C GLU A 730 -27.14 -8.25 -8.51
N PRO A 731 -26.66 -8.09 -9.76
CA PRO A 731 -25.67 -7.09 -10.11
C PRO A 731 -26.26 -5.67 -10.17
N VAL A 732 -25.45 -4.66 -9.86
CA VAL A 732 -25.86 -3.25 -9.91
C VAL A 732 -24.82 -2.37 -10.63
N PRO A 733 -25.17 -1.20 -11.20
CA PRO A 733 -24.26 -0.42 -12.05
C PRO A 733 -22.93 0.03 -11.40
N HIS A 734 -22.87 0.08 -10.07
CA HIS A 734 -21.73 0.62 -9.32
C HIS A 734 -21.11 -0.36 -8.30
N ALA A 735 -21.51 -1.63 -8.32
CA ALA A 735 -20.94 -2.71 -7.48
C ALA A 735 -21.24 -4.09 -8.08
N ASP A 736 -20.43 -5.09 -7.75
CA ASP A 736 -20.58 -6.44 -8.30
C ASP A 736 -21.96 -7.04 -8.00
N THR A 737 -22.44 -6.92 -6.76
CA THR A 737 -23.78 -7.34 -6.34
C THR A 737 -24.36 -6.42 -5.26
N ILE A 738 -25.69 -6.45 -5.05
CA ILE A 738 -26.34 -5.72 -3.94
C ILE A 738 -25.74 -6.15 -2.60
N LEU A 739 -25.58 -7.46 -2.38
CA LEU A 739 -24.97 -8.02 -1.17
C LEU A 739 -23.54 -7.48 -0.95
N ALA A 740 -22.71 -7.41 -2.00
CA ALA A 740 -21.36 -6.88 -1.90
C ALA A 740 -21.35 -5.39 -1.51
N ALA A 741 -22.26 -4.59 -2.07
CA ALA A 741 -22.40 -3.18 -1.71
C ALA A 741 -22.83 -3.00 -0.24
N VAL A 742 -23.81 -3.79 0.22
CA VAL A 742 -24.29 -3.76 1.61
C VAL A 742 -23.21 -4.23 2.58
N ALA A 743 -22.50 -5.31 2.26
CA ALA A 743 -21.37 -5.80 3.04
C ALA A 743 -20.31 -4.71 3.25
N LYS A 744 -19.91 -4.01 2.17
CA LYS A 744 -18.92 -2.94 2.21
C LYS A 744 -19.39 -1.73 3.02
N HIS A 745 -20.67 -1.38 2.93
CA HIS A 745 -21.24 -0.30 3.73
C HIS A 745 -21.28 -0.65 5.22
N LEU A 746 -21.72 -1.85 5.55
CA LEU A 746 -21.78 -2.34 6.93
C LEU A 746 -20.40 -2.51 7.53
N GLU A 747 -19.39 -2.92 6.75
CA GLU A 747 -17.99 -2.93 7.17
C GLU A 747 -17.57 -1.55 7.68
N ALA A 748 -17.74 -0.52 6.86
CA ALA A 748 -17.34 0.84 7.20
C ALA A 748 -18.08 1.42 8.42
N LYS A 749 -19.28 0.91 8.75
CA LYS A 749 -20.11 1.42 9.86
C LYS A 749 -19.99 0.60 11.14
N LEU A 750 -19.65 -0.69 11.04
CA LEU A 750 -19.68 -1.64 12.16
C LEU A 750 -18.36 -2.39 12.34
N SER A 751 -17.24 -1.83 11.87
CA SER A 751 -15.91 -2.21 12.35
C SER A 751 -15.73 -1.85 13.83
N PHE A 752 -14.82 -2.55 14.50
CA PHE A 752 -14.41 -2.22 15.86
C PHE A 752 -13.59 -0.93 15.88
N ALA A 753 -13.90 -0.02 16.79
CA ALA A 753 -13.14 1.18 17.06
C ALA A 753 -11.92 0.86 17.96
N LYS A 754 -10.96 1.79 18.01
CA LYS A 754 -9.80 1.65 18.89
C LYS A 754 -10.23 1.50 20.36
N GLY A 755 -9.69 0.49 21.04
CA GLY A 755 -10.02 0.18 22.43
C GLY A 755 -11.24 -0.72 22.62
N GLU A 756 -11.98 -1.03 21.55
CA GLU A 756 -13.05 -2.03 21.59
C GLU A 756 -12.50 -3.44 21.37
N ARG A 757 -13.26 -4.44 21.82
CA ARG A 757 -12.88 -5.85 21.70
C ARG A 757 -14.04 -6.72 21.26
N ASP A 758 -13.72 -7.75 20.47
CA ASP A 758 -14.62 -8.85 20.15
C ASP A 758 -14.56 -9.95 21.22
N MET A 759 -15.44 -10.93 21.06
CA MET A 759 -15.57 -12.09 21.92
C MET A 759 -15.95 -13.30 21.05
N ILE A 760 -15.31 -14.44 21.31
CA ILE A 760 -15.77 -15.74 20.83
C ILE A 760 -16.49 -16.44 21.99
N VAL A 761 -17.67 -16.99 21.70
CA VAL A 761 -18.35 -17.95 22.57
C VAL A 761 -18.58 -19.22 21.76
N MET A 762 -18.14 -20.35 22.27
CA MET A 762 -18.42 -21.68 21.72
C MET A 762 -18.90 -22.60 22.84
N ARG A 763 -19.89 -23.43 22.51
CA ARG A 763 -20.46 -24.45 23.39
C ARG A 763 -20.68 -25.74 22.61
N ASN A 764 -20.01 -26.82 23.03
CA ASN A 764 -20.33 -28.18 22.59
C ASN A 764 -21.01 -28.92 23.74
N ASP A 765 -22.17 -29.49 23.47
CA ASP A 765 -22.86 -30.42 24.38
C ASP A 765 -22.90 -31.81 23.75
N VAL A 766 -22.32 -32.78 24.45
CA VAL A 766 -22.23 -34.18 24.03
C VAL A 766 -22.94 -35.06 25.05
N GLY A 767 -24.10 -35.61 24.67
CA GLY A 767 -24.83 -36.56 25.49
C GLY A 767 -24.30 -37.98 25.29
N ILE A 768 -23.80 -38.57 26.36
CA ILE A 768 -23.05 -39.82 26.41
C ILE A 768 -23.81 -40.81 27.29
N ARG A 769 -24.19 -41.96 26.72
CA ARG A 769 -24.77 -43.08 27.44
C ARG A 769 -23.66 -44.00 27.94
N HIS A 770 -23.55 -44.13 29.25
CA HIS A 770 -22.63 -45.05 29.90
C HIS A 770 -23.11 -46.50 29.78
N PRO A 771 -22.21 -47.51 29.82
CA PRO A 771 -22.60 -48.92 29.88
C PRO A 771 -23.50 -49.27 31.07
N THR A 772 -23.43 -48.47 32.14
CA THR A 772 -24.26 -48.58 33.34
C THR A 772 -25.70 -48.11 33.13
N GLY A 773 -25.99 -47.41 32.03
CA GLY A 773 -27.30 -46.87 31.69
C GLY A 773 -27.46 -45.37 31.97
N GLU A 774 -26.56 -44.75 32.75
CA GLU A 774 -26.60 -43.31 33.06
C GLU A 774 -26.39 -42.44 31.80
N LEU A 775 -27.13 -41.33 31.71
CA LEU A 775 -26.91 -40.32 30.66
C LEU A 775 -26.09 -39.16 31.23
N GLU A 776 -24.86 -39.02 30.78
CA GLU A 776 -24.00 -37.88 31.07
C GLU A 776 -24.07 -36.89 29.90
N THR A 777 -24.33 -35.62 30.17
CA THR A 777 -24.11 -34.54 29.19
C THR A 777 -22.81 -33.83 29.53
N LYS A 778 -21.82 -33.92 28.64
CA LYS A 778 -20.57 -33.16 28.72
C LYS A 778 -20.75 -31.82 28.03
N HIS A 779 -20.31 -30.79 28.73
CA HIS A 779 -20.54 -29.39 28.46
C HIS A 779 -19.19 -28.69 28.28
N ILE A 780 -18.77 -28.46 27.05
CA ILE A 780 -17.46 -27.91 26.71
C ILE A 780 -17.64 -26.47 26.23
N SER A 781 -17.09 -25.51 26.96
CA SER A 781 -17.22 -24.09 26.68
C SER A 781 -15.88 -23.44 26.42
N LEU A 782 -15.80 -22.65 25.36
CA LEU A 782 -14.67 -21.77 25.06
C LEU A 782 -15.19 -20.33 25.01
N VAL A 783 -14.62 -19.45 25.82
CA VAL A 783 -14.90 -18.01 25.82
C VAL A 783 -13.57 -17.27 25.69
N VAL A 784 -13.41 -16.49 24.65
CA VAL A 784 -12.18 -15.76 24.37
C VAL A 784 -12.53 -14.30 24.11
N TYR A 785 -11.85 -13.38 24.78
CA TYR A 785 -11.98 -11.95 24.49
C TYR A 785 -10.80 -11.47 23.64
N GLY A 786 -11.08 -10.52 22.75
CA GLY A 786 -10.06 -9.79 22.02
C GLY A 786 -9.23 -8.94 22.97
N ASP A 787 -7.97 -8.74 22.60
CA ASP A 787 -7.12 -7.77 23.27
C ASP A 787 -7.29 -6.40 22.59
N PRO A 788 -7.75 -5.35 23.29
CA PRO A 788 -7.91 -4.01 22.72
C PRO A 788 -6.64 -3.43 22.10
N ASP A 789 -5.46 -3.82 22.62
CA ASP A 789 -4.15 -3.38 22.11
C ASP A 789 -3.41 -4.50 21.34
N GLY A 790 -4.08 -5.64 21.12
CA GLY A 790 -3.53 -6.82 20.47
C GLY A 790 -4.47 -7.43 19.43
N TYR A 791 -4.55 -8.75 19.41
CA TYR A 791 -5.40 -9.47 18.46
C TYR A 791 -6.83 -9.66 18.97
N SER A 792 -7.77 -9.52 18.04
CA SER A 792 -9.16 -9.92 18.22
C SER A 792 -9.25 -11.41 18.59
N ALA A 793 -10.29 -11.78 19.33
CA ALA A 793 -10.60 -13.17 19.66
C ALA A 793 -10.76 -14.00 18.38
N MET A 794 -11.52 -13.50 17.40
CA MET A 794 -11.68 -14.12 16.08
C MET A 794 -10.34 -14.36 15.38
N ALA A 795 -9.48 -13.34 15.32
CA ALA A 795 -8.16 -13.47 14.70
C ALA A 795 -7.31 -14.55 15.39
N LYS A 796 -7.28 -14.59 16.74
CA LYS A 796 -6.55 -15.62 17.50
C LYS A 796 -7.09 -17.02 17.22
N THR A 797 -8.40 -17.21 17.33
CA THR A 797 -9.04 -18.52 17.20
C THR A 797 -9.08 -19.06 15.78
N VAL A 798 -8.83 -18.23 14.76
CA VAL A 798 -8.71 -18.67 13.36
C VAL A 798 -7.24 -18.79 12.94
N GLY A 799 -6.43 -17.78 13.26
CA GLY A 799 -5.03 -17.71 12.84
C GLY A 799 -4.14 -18.73 13.54
N TYR A 800 -4.26 -18.92 14.85
CA TYR A 800 -3.38 -19.85 15.57
C TYR A 800 -3.57 -21.32 15.15
N PRO A 801 -4.80 -21.87 14.99
CA PRO A 801 -4.94 -23.25 14.48
C PRO A 801 -4.27 -23.45 13.12
N ALA A 802 -4.45 -22.51 12.17
CA ALA A 802 -3.81 -22.57 10.87
C ALA A 802 -2.28 -22.49 10.96
N ALA A 803 -1.75 -21.59 11.79
CA ALA A 803 -0.32 -21.41 11.99
C ALA A 803 0.34 -22.63 12.64
N ILE A 804 -0.33 -23.22 13.65
CA ILE A 804 0.13 -24.44 14.32
C ILE A 804 0.11 -25.61 13.34
N ALA A 805 -0.97 -25.79 12.56
CA ALA A 805 -1.05 -26.83 11.55
C ALA A 805 0.05 -26.68 10.48
N ALA A 806 0.30 -25.46 10.01
CA ALA A 806 1.39 -25.18 9.08
C ALA A 806 2.76 -25.54 9.65
N ARG A 807 3.03 -25.18 10.91
CA ARG A 807 4.26 -25.56 11.62
C ARG A 807 4.38 -27.08 11.78
N MET A 808 3.30 -27.78 12.08
CA MET A 808 3.31 -29.24 12.19
C MET A 808 3.63 -29.91 10.85
N VAL A 809 3.08 -29.42 9.74
CA VAL A 809 3.42 -29.91 8.40
C VAL A 809 4.89 -29.62 8.07
N LEU A 810 5.36 -28.40 8.36
CA LEU A 810 6.77 -28.02 8.15
C LEU A 810 7.76 -28.82 9.00
N ASN A 811 7.33 -29.36 10.13
CA ASN A 811 8.14 -30.16 11.04
C ASN A 811 7.97 -31.68 10.84
N ASP A 812 7.27 -32.09 9.79
CA ASP A 812 6.93 -33.50 9.50
C ASP A 812 6.18 -34.20 10.66
N GLU A 813 5.45 -33.43 11.48
CA GLU A 813 4.57 -33.96 12.53
C GLU A 813 3.21 -34.42 11.92
N LEU A 814 2.81 -33.83 10.79
CA LEU A 814 1.64 -34.23 9.99
C LEU A 814 2.09 -34.84 8.66
N THR A 815 2.13 -36.17 8.59
CA THR A 815 2.66 -36.91 7.44
C THR A 815 1.57 -37.47 6.51
N THR A 816 0.30 -37.46 6.92
CA THR A 816 -0.82 -37.93 6.11
C THR A 816 -0.92 -37.15 4.80
N LYS A 817 -0.98 -37.86 3.68
CA LYS A 817 -1.09 -37.27 2.32
C LYS A 817 -2.54 -37.19 1.87
N GLY A 818 -2.81 -36.29 0.92
CA GLY A 818 -4.18 -35.97 0.49
C GLY A 818 -4.78 -34.79 1.26
N LEU A 819 -6.11 -34.67 1.25
CA LEU A 819 -6.82 -33.67 2.03
C LEU A 819 -7.10 -34.20 3.44
N VAL A 820 -6.82 -33.36 4.43
CA VAL A 820 -6.81 -33.72 5.85
C VAL A 820 -7.63 -32.70 6.63
N VAL A 821 -8.41 -33.17 7.60
CA VAL A 821 -9.22 -32.34 8.52
C VAL A 821 -8.84 -32.67 9.98
N PRO A 822 -9.07 -31.77 10.96
CA PRO A 822 -8.64 -31.92 12.36
C PRO A 822 -9.46 -32.94 13.18
N MET A 823 -9.84 -34.08 12.61
CA MET A 823 -10.74 -35.05 13.26
C MET A 823 -10.03 -36.28 13.84
N THR A 824 -8.76 -36.51 13.53
CA THR A 824 -8.01 -37.66 14.07
C THR A 824 -7.11 -37.25 15.23
N LYS A 825 -6.94 -38.15 16.21
CA LYS A 825 -6.22 -37.88 17.47
C LYS A 825 -4.79 -37.41 17.31
N ASN A 826 -4.08 -37.91 16.30
CA ASN A 826 -2.72 -37.48 15.97
C ASN A 826 -2.66 -36.01 15.47
N ILE A 827 -3.80 -35.41 15.11
CA ILE A 827 -3.92 -34.03 14.65
C ILE A 827 -4.48 -33.16 15.77
N TYR A 828 -5.68 -33.48 16.28
CA TYR A 828 -6.35 -32.60 17.23
C TYR A 828 -5.63 -32.51 18.58
N SER A 829 -5.03 -33.60 19.08
CA SER A 829 -4.44 -33.60 20.43
C SER A 829 -3.23 -32.66 20.55
N PRO A 830 -2.21 -32.71 19.65
CA PRO A 830 -1.12 -31.74 19.70
C PRO A 830 -1.58 -30.31 19.39
N LEU A 831 -2.57 -30.11 18.51
CA LEU A 831 -3.15 -28.80 18.22
C LEU A 831 -3.82 -28.19 19.45
N LEU A 832 -4.75 -28.89 20.10
CA LEU A 832 -5.43 -28.43 21.31
C LEU A 832 -4.44 -28.08 22.42
N LYS A 833 -3.40 -28.90 22.60
CA LYS A 833 -2.35 -28.61 23.58
C LYS A 833 -1.62 -27.29 23.29
N ARG A 834 -1.22 -27.06 22.04
CA ARG A 834 -0.54 -25.80 21.63
C ARG A 834 -1.49 -24.60 21.69
N LEU A 835 -2.77 -24.79 21.38
CA LEU A 835 -3.78 -23.74 21.52
C LEU A 835 -3.98 -23.34 22.99
N GLN A 836 -3.91 -24.29 23.93
CA GLN A 836 -3.93 -23.98 25.37
C GLN A 836 -2.71 -23.15 25.80
N GLU A 837 -1.53 -23.39 25.21
CA GLU A 837 -0.32 -22.59 25.45
C GLU A 837 -0.48 -21.14 24.95
N GLU A 838 -1.27 -20.92 23.90
CA GLU A 838 -1.68 -19.58 23.41
C GLU A 838 -2.83 -18.94 24.23
N GLY A 839 -3.23 -19.56 25.34
CA GLY A 839 -4.30 -19.07 26.21
C GLY A 839 -5.72 -19.38 25.72
N LEU A 840 -5.88 -20.23 24.70
CA LEU A 840 -7.19 -20.68 24.23
C LEU A 840 -7.62 -21.93 24.99
N GLN A 841 -8.16 -21.73 26.20
CA GLN A 841 -8.57 -22.82 27.09
C GLN A 841 -10.08 -23.03 27.06
N CYS A 842 -10.49 -24.28 27.00
CA CYS A 842 -11.89 -24.68 27.18
C CYS A 842 -12.15 -25.15 28.62
N ILE A 843 -13.38 -24.97 29.08
CA ILE A 843 -13.87 -25.46 30.36
C ILE A 843 -14.86 -26.59 30.07
N THR A 844 -14.61 -27.76 30.65
CA THR A 844 -15.52 -28.92 30.56
C THR A 844 -16.24 -29.11 31.89
N LYS A 845 -17.56 -29.30 31.82
CA LYS A 845 -18.42 -29.71 32.95
C LYS A 845 -19.24 -30.92 32.53
N SER A 846 -19.73 -31.67 33.50
CA SER A 846 -20.62 -32.81 33.26
C SER A 846 -21.87 -32.69 34.11
N THR A 847 -23.01 -33.05 33.54
CA THR A 847 -24.27 -33.24 34.27
C THR A 847 -24.79 -34.65 34.00
N ILE A 848 -25.16 -35.37 35.04
CA ILE A 848 -25.71 -36.72 34.92
C ILE A 848 -27.22 -36.64 35.18
N SER A 849 -28.00 -37.25 34.31
CA SER A 849 -29.42 -37.50 34.51
C SER A 849 -29.66 -39.01 34.53
N GLU A 850 -30.39 -39.48 35.54
CA GLU A 850 -30.85 -40.88 35.65
C GLU A 850 -31.80 -41.27 34.52
#